data_AF-A0A2S8PB78-F1
#
_entry.id   AF-A0A2S8PB78-F1
#
_cell.length_a   1.000
_cell.length_b   1.000
_cell.length_c   1.000
_cell.angle_alpha   90.00
_cell.angle_beta   90.00
_cell.angle_gamma   90.00
#
_symmetry.space_group_name_H-M   'P 1'
#
loop_
_entity.id
_entity.type
_entity.pdbx_description
1 polymer ?
#
loop_
_entity_poly.entity_id
_entity_poly.type
_entity_poly.pdbx_seq_one_letter_code
_entity_poly.pdbx_strand_id
1 'polypeptide(L)'
;MKTAMKQAFRQSGIDPRTVSYIEAHGIASPMADGVEIHSLKTGYLEMAEENSSKPWNDPCYIGSLKPLIGHCEVASGMASLIKVLCAFRHKVIPGIHGFTEPSSQISLNGSPLRLTSEHLTWSALTDAEGRELPRRAALNSFGIGGVNGHILLEEYTSQHTKAAQEHPSNRKHLFALSARNGDRLKAYARQMLEYVEGMERLPLADMAFTLQLGREAMHSRLALIAGTREELLAGLSAFLQDGKITGSTVSCAVSIAVGSAESPPKDVSEQDVAEWIAAENIQKLAAYWVQGVRVPWEQLYQGSKQRRIPLPTYPFETRRCWREVPMSRRDAEGTAKMNNLAWEETEAAAAAIQAGKRITGVVSALLGMDPEEMNPDLPLDQYGLDSILFMQLLQRLQQHIDPGIDLSSLQECHTLKDLIRIVPPSVVQTQRDNPIDGEQRVIREVRTWPAFPELILLNSGFRTLRPVFWFHGGLGGVEMYQDLSRQSDRPFYGIQARGWMSERAPLQGVAAMAAYYVHMILSVQPEGPYDLGGYSLGGVLAYEVARQLQELEHKVNTIVMLDSPYGEAFQQGEISRPTAVLQAVNLALASNQFQRPDTFAEALIHRDELELASDEEGLLRQLIQLGYGRGLTKTEQQIRAMIDANIKMQHAYQFDRFSVKPLSNAAEITCYYFRNKRGLIFGELEPYFSIHEDTTPLDQAAYWEEWERQFPNIHMIDIDPSNHMVLLSEPQSYEKIYEFCARLYSKEGVSEAFLNDFKRRTANAISG
;
A
#
# COMPACT_ATOMS: atom_id res chain seq x y z
N MET A 1 36.71 -8.64 4.74
CA MET A 1 36.49 -9.84 5.57
C MET A 1 37.17 -9.79 6.94
N LYS A 2 38.52 -9.86 7.02
CA LYS A 2 39.24 -9.96 8.30
C LYS A 2 38.85 -8.89 9.32
N THR A 3 38.69 -7.63 8.89
CA THR A 3 38.21 -6.53 9.75
C THR A 3 36.84 -6.80 10.36
N ALA A 4 35.86 -7.25 9.57
CA ALA A 4 34.51 -7.55 10.06
C ALA A 4 34.51 -8.69 11.08
N MET A 5 35.32 -9.72 10.85
CA MET A 5 35.51 -10.83 11.79
C MET A 5 36.12 -10.38 13.12
N LYS A 6 37.21 -9.59 13.08
CA LYS A 6 37.83 -9.05 14.30
C LYS A 6 36.85 -8.18 15.08
N GLN A 7 36.05 -7.38 14.38
CA GLN A 7 35.01 -6.56 14.99
C GLN A 7 33.95 -7.42 15.69
N ALA A 8 33.45 -8.48 15.05
CA ALA A 8 32.45 -9.38 15.63
C ALA A 8 32.95 -10.07 16.91
N PHE A 9 34.20 -10.55 16.92
CA PHE A 9 34.80 -11.13 18.13
C PHE A 9 34.94 -10.10 19.26
N ARG A 10 35.43 -8.89 18.95
CA ARG A 10 35.58 -7.83 19.95
C ARG A 10 34.23 -7.38 20.54
N GLN A 11 33.20 -7.28 19.71
CA GLN A 11 31.86 -6.88 20.15
C GLN A 11 31.16 -7.96 20.96
N SER A 12 31.34 -9.24 20.60
CA SER A 12 30.69 -10.36 21.30
C SER A 12 31.42 -10.79 22.57
N GLY A 13 32.73 -10.52 22.68
CA GLY A 13 33.57 -11.04 23.75
C GLY A 13 33.77 -12.58 23.68
N ILE A 14 33.34 -13.23 22.59
CA ILE A 14 33.52 -14.66 22.40
C ILE A 14 35.00 -14.96 22.15
N ASP A 15 35.53 -15.94 22.86
CA ASP A 15 36.85 -16.49 22.58
C ASP A 15 36.84 -17.29 21.27
N PRO A 16 37.66 -16.91 20.24
CA PRO A 16 37.69 -17.61 18.95
C PRO A 16 37.95 -19.10 19.06
N ARG A 17 38.66 -19.54 20.11
CA ARG A 17 38.97 -20.95 20.38
C ARG A 17 37.73 -21.80 20.67
N THR A 18 36.64 -21.17 21.06
CA THR A 18 35.36 -21.84 21.35
C THR A 18 34.47 -21.98 20.11
N VAL A 19 34.83 -21.37 18.98
CA VAL A 19 34.11 -21.52 17.72
C VAL A 19 34.62 -22.78 17.01
N SER A 20 33.75 -23.79 16.91
CA SER A 20 34.09 -25.12 16.37
C SER A 20 33.57 -25.38 14.97
N TYR A 21 32.75 -24.47 14.42
CA TYR A 21 32.21 -24.59 13.06
C TYR A 21 32.18 -23.24 12.34
N ILE A 22 32.54 -23.21 11.06
CA ILE A 22 32.48 -22.02 10.21
C ILE A 22 31.76 -22.40 8.92
N GLU A 23 30.62 -21.77 8.67
CA GLU A 23 29.95 -21.81 7.38
C GLU A 23 30.54 -20.69 6.51
N ALA A 24 31.42 -21.09 5.59
CA ALA A 24 32.14 -20.20 4.70
C ALA A 24 31.24 -19.62 3.60
N HIS A 25 31.69 -18.53 2.98
CA HIS A 25 31.07 -18.02 1.77
C HIS A 25 31.31 -19.01 0.61
N GLY A 26 32.53 -19.50 0.43
CA GLY A 26 32.88 -20.70 -0.34
C GLY A 26 32.18 -20.79 -1.71
N ILE A 27 32.58 -19.93 -2.65
CA ILE A 27 32.00 -19.85 -4.01
C ILE A 27 32.59 -20.88 -4.98
N ALA A 28 33.41 -21.82 -4.48
CA ALA A 28 34.07 -22.86 -5.26
C ALA A 28 35.03 -22.28 -6.33
N SER A 29 35.65 -21.14 -6.03
CA SER A 29 36.71 -20.55 -6.84
C SER A 29 38.05 -20.75 -6.15
N PRO A 30 39.02 -21.46 -6.76
CA PRO A 30 40.30 -21.77 -6.11
C PRO A 30 41.00 -20.56 -5.50
N MET A 31 41.00 -19.43 -6.20
CA MET A 31 41.61 -18.19 -5.72
C MET A 31 40.80 -17.56 -4.59
N ALA A 32 39.48 -17.43 -4.75
CA ALA A 32 38.63 -16.77 -3.76
C ALA A 32 38.55 -17.58 -2.47
N ASP A 33 38.39 -18.91 -2.58
CA ASP A 33 38.36 -19.82 -1.44
C ASP A 33 39.72 -19.82 -0.72
N GLY A 34 40.84 -19.77 -1.47
CA GLY A 34 42.17 -19.59 -0.88
C GLY A 34 42.30 -18.31 -0.06
N VAL A 35 41.81 -17.18 -0.59
CA VAL A 35 41.79 -15.88 0.11
C VAL A 35 40.88 -15.91 1.35
N GLU A 36 39.71 -16.55 1.25
CA GLU A 36 38.79 -16.69 2.36
C GLU A 36 39.42 -17.50 3.50
N ILE A 37 39.97 -18.68 3.20
CA ILE A 37 40.62 -19.54 4.19
C ILE A 37 41.85 -18.85 4.81
N HIS A 38 42.65 -18.16 4.01
CA HIS A 38 43.79 -17.39 4.53
C HIS A 38 43.33 -16.28 5.50
N SER A 39 42.24 -15.60 5.18
CA SER A 39 41.65 -14.55 6.02
C SER A 39 41.06 -15.12 7.32
N LEU A 40 40.37 -16.27 7.27
CA LEU A 40 39.89 -17.01 8.44
C LEU A 40 41.06 -17.40 9.34
N LYS A 41 42.07 -18.07 8.77
CA LYS A 41 43.25 -18.55 9.49
C LYS A 41 43.95 -17.41 10.23
N THR A 42 44.33 -16.35 9.52
CA THR A 42 45.09 -15.24 10.12
C THR A 42 44.23 -14.43 11.09
N GLY A 43 42.95 -14.19 10.76
CA GLY A 43 42.04 -13.44 11.61
C GLY A 43 41.74 -14.13 12.93
N TYR A 44 41.44 -15.43 12.91
CA TYR A 44 41.17 -16.17 14.14
C TYR A 44 42.42 -16.36 15.01
N LEU A 45 43.59 -16.63 14.41
CA LEU A 45 44.84 -16.75 15.19
C LEU A 45 45.19 -15.44 15.90
N GLU A 46 45.11 -14.29 15.21
CA GLU A 46 45.32 -12.98 15.84
C GLU A 46 44.31 -12.73 16.97
N MET A 47 43.02 -13.02 16.76
CA MET A 47 42.01 -12.82 17.80
C MET A 47 42.18 -13.77 18.97
N ALA A 48 42.67 -15.00 18.74
CA ALA A 48 42.95 -15.96 19.80
C ALA A 48 44.13 -15.50 20.67
N GLU A 49 45.21 -15.00 20.03
CA GLU A 49 46.37 -14.40 20.71
C GLU A 49 46.00 -13.14 21.50
N GLU A 50 45.16 -12.26 20.93
CA GLU A 50 44.62 -11.06 21.61
C GLU A 50 43.82 -11.44 22.88
N ASN A 51 43.19 -12.64 22.91
CA ASN A 51 42.32 -13.07 24.00
C ASN A 51 43.07 -13.82 25.12
N SER A 52 44.04 -14.68 24.79
CA SER A 52 44.84 -15.43 25.76
C SER A 52 46.07 -16.06 25.12
N SER A 53 47.13 -16.29 25.92
CA SER A 53 48.32 -17.04 25.50
C SER A 53 48.14 -18.58 25.44
N LYS A 54 46.89 -19.09 25.50
CA LYS A 54 46.63 -20.55 25.49
C LYS A 54 46.65 -21.08 24.05
N PRO A 55 47.28 -22.23 23.78
CA PRO A 55 47.30 -22.81 22.44
C PRO A 55 45.90 -23.25 22.01
N TRP A 56 45.60 -23.11 20.72
CA TRP A 56 44.34 -23.54 20.12
C TRP A 56 44.47 -24.95 19.55
N ASN A 57 43.98 -25.94 20.30
CA ASN A 57 44.15 -27.36 19.98
C ASN A 57 42.89 -28.00 19.38
N ASP A 58 41.70 -27.52 19.76
CA ASP A 58 40.43 -28.09 19.31
C ASP A 58 40.17 -27.78 17.82
N PRO A 59 39.71 -28.76 17.03
CA PRO A 59 39.45 -28.57 15.61
C PRO A 59 38.27 -27.63 15.39
N CYS A 60 38.41 -26.74 14.41
CA CYS A 60 37.33 -25.89 13.92
C CYS A 60 37.03 -26.28 12.47
N TYR A 61 35.84 -26.84 12.24
CA TYR A 61 35.47 -27.36 10.93
C TYR A 61 34.88 -26.26 10.05
N ILE A 62 35.28 -26.25 8.77
CA ILE A 62 34.77 -25.33 7.76
C ILE A 62 33.83 -26.10 6.83
N GLY A 63 32.66 -25.52 6.56
CA GLY A 63 31.67 -26.04 5.62
C GLY A 63 31.23 -24.98 4.61
N SER A 64 30.51 -25.43 3.58
CA SER A 64 29.76 -24.56 2.68
C SER A 64 28.49 -25.27 2.24
N LEU A 65 27.37 -24.56 2.18
CA LEU A 65 26.08 -25.05 1.66
C LEU A 65 26.02 -25.01 0.12
N LYS A 66 26.82 -24.15 -0.52
CA LYS A 66 26.71 -23.85 -1.96
C LYS A 66 26.92 -25.06 -2.87
N PRO A 67 27.77 -26.05 -2.57
CA PRO A 67 27.84 -27.27 -3.38
C PRO A 67 26.54 -28.07 -3.43
N LEU A 68 25.61 -27.89 -2.48
CA LEU A 68 24.33 -28.61 -2.44
C LEU A 68 23.20 -27.88 -3.19
N ILE A 69 23.12 -26.55 -3.07
CA ILE A 69 21.97 -25.76 -3.57
C ILE A 69 22.37 -24.65 -4.56
N GLY A 70 23.66 -24.56 -4.90
CA GLY A 70 24.22 -23.46 -5.68
C GLY A 70 24.42 -22.18 -4.85
N HIS A 71 24.85 -21.12 -5.53
CA HIS A 71 24.96 -19.79 -4.93
C HIS A 71 23.62 -19.06 -5.05
N CYS A 72 22.83 -19.01 -3.97
CA CYS A 72 21.52 -18.34 -3.95
C CYS A 72 21.59 -16.80 -3.92
N GLU A 73 22.68 -16.20 -4.41
CA GLU A 73 22.95 -14.75 -4.43
C GLU A 73 22.47 -14.02 -3.16
N VAL A 74 21.44 -13.18 -3.28
CA VAL A 74 20.83 -12.38 -2.22
C VAL A 74 20.33 -13.21 -1.03
N ALA A 75 19.95 -14.47 -1.24
CA ALA A 75 19.46 -15.38 -0.21
C ALA A 75 20.55 -16.27 0.41
N SER A 76 21.80 -16.19 -0.06
CA SER A 76 22.87 -17.10 0.37
C SER A 76 23.15 -17.03 1.86
N GLY A 77 23.20 -15.81 2.43
CA GLY A 77 23.45 -15.63 3.86
C GLY A 77 22.35 -16.28 4.72
N MET A 78 21.08 -16.15 4.32
CA MET A 78 19.95 -16.75 5.03
C MET A 78 19.95 -18.28 4.92
N ALA A 79 20.23 -18.83 3.73
CA ALA A 79 20.32 -20.28 3.53
C ALA A 79 21.42 -20.90 4.41
N SER A 80 22.59 -20.27 4.44
CA SER A 80 23.72 -20.70 5.28
C SER A 80 23.41 -20.53 6.78
N LEU A 81 22.70 -19.47 7.19
CA LEU A 81 22.21 -19.32 8.57
C LEU A 81 21.27 -20.46 8.97
N ILE A 82 20.29 -20.81 8.12
CA ILE A 82 19.37 -21.93 8.36
C ILE A 82 20.14 -23.23 8.52
N LYS A 83 21.16 -23.49 7.69
CA LYS A 83 22.03 -24.66 7.83
C LYS A 83 22.71 -24.70 9.20
N VAL A 84 23.27 -23.59 9.67
CA VAL A 84 23.91 -23.51 11.00
C VAL A 84 22.90 -23.76 12.12
N LEU A 85 21.69 -23.20 12.03
CA LEU A 85 20.64 -23.44 13.02
C LEU A 85 20.19 -24.92 13.05
N CYS A 86 20.09 -25.56 11.89
CA CYS A 86 19.86 -27.00 11.79
C CYS A 86 21.03 -27.80 12.38
N ALA A 87 22.27 -27.39 12.13
CA ALA A 87 23.46 -28.00 12.71
C ALA A 87 23.45 -27.95 14.25
N PHE A 88 23.04 -26.83 14.86
CA PHE A 88 22.80 -26.75 16.30
C PHE A 88 21.69 -27.69 16.75
N ARG A 89 20.52 -27.63 16.09
CA ARG A 89 19.35 -28.44 16.46
C ARG A 89 19.64 -29.95 16.45
N HIS A 90 20.39 -30.41 15.45
CA HIS A 90 20.73 -31.81 15.28
C HIS A 90 22.06 -32.20 15.93
N LYS A 91 22.81 -31.24 16.49
CA LYS A 91 24.15 -31.43 17.07
C LYS A 91 25.09 -32.16 16.10
N VAL A 92 25.12 -31.71 14.85
CA VAL A 92 25.93 -32.28 13.77
C VAL A 92 26.71 -31.17 13.08
N ILE A 93 28.00 -31.39 12.82
CA ILE A 93 28.80 -30.59 11.88
C ILE A 93 28.58 -31.17 10.48
N PRO A 94 27.91 -30.46 9.56
CA PRO A 94 27.64 -30.98 8.23
C PRO A 94 28.91 -31.03 7.38
N GLY A 95 29.14 -32.17 6.72
CA GLY A 95 30.19 -32.31 5.71
C GLY A 95 29.90 -31.47 4.45
N ILE A 96 30.96 -31.18 3.69
CA ILE A 96 30.87 -30.49 2.40
C ILE A 96 30.47 -31.50 1.33
N HIS A 97 29.33 -31.27 0.68
CA HIS A 97 28.83 -32.14 -0.38
C HIS A 97 29.80 -32.20 -1.55
N GLY A 98 30.17 -33.42 -1.99
CA GLY A 98 31.08 -33.64 -3.11
C GLY A 98 32.55 -33.30 -2.85
N PHE A 99 32.93 -32.98 -1.61
CA PHE A 99 34.32 -32.66 -1.27
C PHE A 99 35.20 -33.92 -1.23
N THR A 100 36.38 -33.83 -1.84
CA THR A 100 37.41 -34.88 -1.82
C THR A 100 38.69 -34.37 -1.19
N GLU A 101 39.28 -33.32 -1.77
CA GLU A 101 40.53 -32.72 -1.33
C GLU A 101 40.53 -31.19 -1.53
N PRO A 102 41.29 -30.43 -0.71
CA PRO A 102 41.40 -29.00 -0.88
C PRO A 102 42.24 -28.64 -2.12
N SER A 103 41.93 -27.51 -2.75
CA SER A 103 42.78 -26.92 -3.80
C SER A 103 44.18 -26.60 -3.27
N SER A 104 45.19 -26.62 -4.14
CA SER A 104 46.56 -26.19 -3.81
C SER A 104 46.68 -24.74 -3.34
N GLN A 105 45.65 -23.91 -3.58
CA GLN A 105 45.56 -22.53 -3.07
C GLN A 105 45.10 -22.45 -1.61
N ILE A 106 44.63 -23.56 -1.02
CA ILE A 106 44.12 -23.63 0.34
C ILE A 106 45.15 -24.32 1.23
N SER A 107 45.69 -23.60 2.21
CA SER A 107 46.63 -24.15 3.20
C SER A 107 46.09 -24.03 4.63
N LEU A 108 45.80 -25.19 5.23
CA LEU A 108 45.30 -25.30 6.61
C LEU A 108 46.44 -25.51 7.63
N ASN A 109 47.67 -25.75 7.18
CA ASN A 109 48.83 -26.04 8.02
C ASN A 109 49.08 -24.95 9.06
N GLY A 110 49.43 -25.31 10.29
CA GLY A 110 49.63 -24.35 11.38
C GLY A 110 48.36 -23.63 11.84
N SER A 111 47.20 -24.27 11.67
CA SER A 111 45.91 -23.79 12.20
C SER A 111 45.03 -24.97 12.63
N PRO A 112 44.03 -24.74 13.49
CA PRO A 112 43.04 -25.76 13.89
C PRO A 112 41.91 -25.94 12.87
N LEU A 113 41.93 -25.19 11.76
CA LEU A 113 40.91 -25.25 10.73
C LEU A 113 40.95 -26.59 9.99
N ARG A 114 39.79 -27.22 9.78
CA ARG A 114 39.65 -28.52 9.09
C ARG A 114 38.51 -28.47 8.07
N LEU A 115 38.64 -29.22 6.98
CA LEU A 115 37.55 -29.47 6.01
C LEU A 115 37.17 -30.95 6.13
N THR A 116 35.89 -31.27 5.94
CA THR A 116 35.38 -32.65 6.00
C THR A 116 34.27 -32.85 4.98
N SER A 117 34.22 -34.04 4.36
CA SER A 117 33.10 -34.50 3.55
C SER A 117 32.07 -35.28 4.37
N GLU A 118 32.44 -35.73 5.57
CA GLU A 118 31.58 -36.53 6.45
C GLU A 118 30.79 -35.66 7.43
N HIS A 119 29.58 -36.10 7.76
CA HIS A 119 28.79 -35.54 8.85
C HIS A 119 29.37 -36.00 10.19
N LEU A 120 29.78 -35.06 11.05
CA LEU A 120 30.38 -35.37 12.33
C LEU A 120 29.42 -35.04 13.47
N THR A 121 29.44 -35.83 14.53
CA THR A 121 28.75 -35.46 15.77
C THR A 121 29.39 -34.19 16.32
N TRP A 122 28.58 -33.17 16.58
CA TRP A 122 29.05 -31.91 17.13
C TRP A 122 29.08 -32.00 18.65
N SER A 123 30.20 -32.44 19.22
CA SER A 123 30.39 -32.47 20.67
C SER A 123 30.54 -31.05 21.24
N ALA A 124 30.01 -30.80 22.43
CA ALA A 124 30.22 -29.54 23.14
C ALA A 124 31.67 -29.48 23.65
N LEU A 125 32.31 -28.31 23.55
CA LEU A 125 33.60 -28.06 24.19
C LEU A 125 33.40 -27.92 25.70
N THR A 126 34.47 -28.01 26.48
CA THR A 126 34.43 -27.80 27.94
C THR A 126 35.33 -26.65 28.34
N ASP A 127 34.95 -25.91 29.38
CA ASP A 127 35.81 -24.91 30.00
C ASP A 127 36.86 -25.54 30.93
N ALA A 128 37.68 -24.69 31.57
CA ALA A 128 38.73 -25.16 32.48
C ALA A 128 38.18 -25.88 33.73
N GLU A 129 36.91 -25.65 34.06
CA GLU A 129 36.20 -26.29 35.17
C GLU A 129 35.43 -27.54 34.73
N GLY A 130 35.54 -27.94 33.47
CA GLY A 130 34.88 -29.13 32.90
C GLY A 130 33.40 -28.92 32.58
N ARG A 131 32.90 -27.68 32.55
CA ARG A 131 31.50 -27.38 32.20
C ARG A 131 31.36 -27.34 30.69
N GLU A 132 30.27 -27.91 30.17
CA GLU A 132 29.96 -27.84 28.74
C GLU A 132 29.70 -26.40 28.33
N LEU A 133 30.43 -25.95 27.30
CA LEU A 133 30.21 -24.69 26.63
C LEU A 133 29.14 -24.87 25.54
N PRO A 134 28.29 -23.86 25.30
CA PRO A 134 27.37 -23.89 24.17
C PRO A 134 28.16 -23.98 22.86
N ARG A 135 27.64 -24.74 21.90
CA ARG A 135 28.27 -24.83 20.56
C ARG A 135 28.27 -23.45 19.92
N ARG A 136 29.37 -23.08 19.29
CA ARG A 136 29.49 -21.79 18.58
C ARG A 136 29.90 -22.01 17.14
N ALA A 137 29.26 -21.26 16.25
CA ALA A 137 29.58 -21.22 14.83
C ALA A 137 29.80 -19.80 14.34
N ALA A 138 30.51 -19.68 13.23
CA ALA A 138 30.57 -18.46 12.45
C ALA A 138 29.97 -18.65 11.06
N LEU A 139 29.48 -17.55 10.50
CA LEU A 139 28.89 -17.47 9.17
C LEU A 139 29.55 -16.34 8.39
N ASN A 140 30.05 -16.64 7.19
CA ASN A 140 30.58 -15.65 6.25
C ASN A 140 29.65 -15.42 5.06
N SER A 141 29.48 -14.17 4.65
CA SER A 141 28.81 -13.84 3.38
C SER A 141 29.43 -12.60 2.75
N PHE A 142 29.81 -12.70 1.47
CA PHE A 142 30.46 -11.60 0.74
C PHE A 142 29.60 -11.20 -0.46
N GLY A 143 29.41 -9.90 -0.63
CA GLY A 143 28.82 -9.33 -1.84
C GLY A 143 29.89 -8.97 -2.86
N ILE A 144 29.58 -9.12 -4.15
CA ILE A 144 30.50 -8.79 -5.24
C ILE A 144 30.97 -7.32 -5.21
N GLY A 145 30.15 -6.42 -4.66
CA GLY A 145 30.48 -5.00 -4.44
C GLY A 145 31.42 -4.73 -3.25
N GLY A 146 31.95 -5.75 -2.59
CA GLY A 146 32.93 -5.61 -1.50
C GLY A 146 32.34 -5.50 -0.09
N VAL A 147 31.02 -5.56 0.05
CA VAL A 147 30.34 -5.61 1.37
C VAL A 147 30.54 -7.01 1.97
N ASN A 148 31.06 -7.06 3.20
CA ASN A 148 31.38 -8.30 3.90
C ASN A 148 30.59 -8.44 5.19
N GLY A 149 29.89 -9.57 5.37
CA GLY A 149 29.25 -9.96 6.61
C GLY A 149 29.98 -11.11 7.31
N HIS A 150 30.12 -11.01 8.63
CA HIS A 150 30.58 -12.09 9.51
C HIS A 150 29.68 -12.13 10.75
N ILE A 151 29.07 -13.27 11.02
CA ILE A 151 28.15 -13.45 12.15
C ILE A 151 28.66 -14.56 13.05
N LEU A 152 28.66 -14.32 14.36
CA LEU A 152 28.91 -15.34 15.39
C LEU A 152 27.56 -15.79 15.95
N LEU A 153 27.38 -17.09 16.05
CA LEU A 153 26.15 -17.74 16.52
C LEU A 153 26.49 -18.70 17.64
N GLU A 154 25.63 -18.74 18.66
CA GLU A 154 25.76 -19.62 19.82
C GLU A 154 24.48 -20.46 19.98
N GLU A 155 24.66 -21.73 20.32
CA GLU A 155 23.57 -22.66 20.64
C GLU A 155 22.80 -22.19 21.87
N TYR A 156 21.49 -22.07 21.74
CA TYR A 156 20.63 -21.82 22.89
C TYR A 156 20.49 -23.08 23.76
N THR A 157 21.00 -23.02 24.99
CA THR A 157 20.88 -24.10 25.98
C THR A 157 19.76 -23.79 26.99
N SER A 158 18.66 -24.54 26.94
CA SER A 158 17.56 -24.35 27.91
C SER A 158 17.85 -25.06 29.22
N GLN A 159 17.90 -24.35 30.35
CA GLN A 159 17.93 -24.96 31.68
C GLN A 159 16.59 -25.63 32.05
N HIS A 160 15.50 -25.31 31.34
CA HIS A 160 14.15 -25.73 31.67
C HIS A 160 13.61 -26.89 30.81
N THR A 161 14.40 -27.51 29.93
CA THR A 161 13.96 -28.66 29.12
C THR A 161 13.76 -29.94 29.93
N LYS A 162 14.36 -30.06 31.12
CA LYS A 162 14.16 -31.22 32.01
C LYS A 162 12.82 -31.22 32.76
N ALA A 163 12.19 -30.06 32.97
CA ALA A 163 11.01 -29.94 33.84
C ALA A 163 9.66 -30.09 33.12
N ALA A 164 9.63 -30.11 31.79
CA ALA A 164 8.40 -30.21 31.00
C ALA A 164 7.92 -31.67 30.79
N GLN A 165 8.58 -32.64 31.42
CA GLN A 165 8.37 -34.07 31.16
C GLN A 165 7.29 -34.74 32.04
N GLU A 166 6.66 -34.03 32.97
CA GLU A 166 5.71 -34.62 33.91
C GLU A 166 4.45 -33.76 34.10
N HIS A 167 3.53 -33.81 33.13
CA HIS A 167 2.15 -33.42 33.38
C HIS A 167 1.22 -34.62 33.12
N PRO A 168 0.23 -34.87 34.00
CA PRO A 168 -0.61 -36.05 33.93
C PRO A 168 -1.36 -36.15 32.60
N SER A 169 -1.31 -37.35 32.02
CA SER A 169 -1.68 -37.70 30.63
C SER A 169 -3.19 -37.72 30.34
N ASN A 170 -4.00 -36.85 30.96
CA ASN A 170 -5.46 -36.93 30.81
C ASN A 170 -6.21 -35.59 30.80
N ARG A 171 -5.50 -34.44 30.73
CA ARG A 171 -6.15 -33.13 30.58
C ARG A 171 -6.51 -32.92 29.11
N LYS A 172 -7.76 -32.56 28.83
CA LYS A 172 -8.21 -32.20 27.48
C LYS A 172 -7.73 -30.80 27.12
N HIS A 173 -7.27 -30.63 25.89
CA HIS A 173 -6.77 -29.38 25.35
C HIS A 173 -7.60 -28.96 24.13
N LEU A 174 -7.76 -27.65 23.95
CA LEU A 174 -8.44 -27.05 22.81
C LEU A 174 -7.42 -26.65 21.73
N PHE A 175 -7.48 -27.29 20.57
CA PHE A 175 -6.65 -26.99 19.41
C PHE A 175 -7.45 -26.12 18.43
N ALA A 176 -6.97 -24.90 18.20
CA ALA A 176 -7.62 -23.91 17.36
C ALA A 176 -6.89 -23.75 16.02
N LEU A 177 -7.55 -24.09 14.92
CA LEU A 177 -7.05 -23.86 13.56
C LEU A 177 -7.95 -22.88 12.86
N SER A 178 -7.35 -21.95 12.12
CA SER A 178 -8.11 -21.04 11.28
C SER A 178 -7.38 -20.78 9.96
N ALA A 179 -8.16 -20.48 8.93
CA ALA A 179 -7.64 -20.09 7.63
C ALA A 179 -8.56 -19.09 6.94
N ARG A 180 -8.07 -18.49 5.86
CA ARG A 180 -8.82 -17.48 5.10
C ARG A 180 -10.14 -18.02 4.54
N ASN A 181 -10.18 -19.29 4.13
CA ASN A 181 -11.36 -19.95 3.60
C ASN A 181 -11.36 -21.46 3.95
N GLY A 182 -12.46 -22.16 3.64
CA GLY A 182 -12.65 -23.57 3.97
C GLY A 182 -11.62 -24.50 3.30
N ASP A 183 -11.18 -24.20 2.08
CA ASP A 183 -10.20 -25.03 1.38
C ASP A 183 -8.80 -24.92 1.99
N ARG A 184 -8.39 -23.70 2.36
CA ARG A 184 -7.15 -23.48 3.11
C ARG A 184 -7.22 -24.11 4.49
N LEU A 185 -8.38 -24.10 5.16
CA LEU A 185 -8.57 -24.76 6.45
C LEU A 185 -8.39 -26.29 6.32
N LYS A 186 -8.95 -26.91 5.28
CA LYS A 186 -8.74 -28.33 4.97
C LYS A 186 -7.28 -28.64 4.65
N ALA A 187 -6.62 -27.80 3.86
CA ALA A 187 -5.18 -27.95 3.60
C ALA A 187 -4.37 -27.86 4.89
N TYR A 188 -4.75 -26.95 5.80
CA TYR A 188 -4.05 -26.76 7.06
C TYR A 188 -4.26 -27.96 7.99
N ALA A 189 -5.50 -28.45 8.11
CA ALA A 189 -5.80 -29.66 8.87
C ALA A 189 -5.04 -30.88 8.34
N ARG A 190 -4.89 -31.03 7.02
CA ARG A 190 -4.09 -32.12 6.42
C ARG A 190 -2.61 -32.00 6.76
N GLN A 191 -2.03 -30.81 6.61
CA GLN A 191 -0.62 -30.57 6.97
C GLN A 191 -0.37 -30.81 8.47
N MET A 192 -1.34 -30.48 9.32
CA MET A 192 -1.27 -30.75 10.75
C MET A 192 -1.41 -32.24 11.07
N LEU A 193 -2.27 -32.97 10.35
CA LEU A 193 -2.40 -34.42 10.48
C LEU A 193 -1.06 -35.10 10.19
N GLU A 194 -0.46 -34.81 9.04
CA GLU A 194 0.85 -35.37 8.61
C GLU A 194 1.95 -35.04 9.63
N TYR A 195 1.96 -33.82 10.17
CA TYR A 195 2.92 -33.41 11.19
C TYR A 195 2.75 -34.20 12.50
N VAL A 196 1.53 -34.39 12.98
CA VAL A 196 1.25 -35.12 14.22
C VAL A 196 1.53 -36.62 14.05
N GLU A 197 1.29 -37.18 12.86
CA GLU A 197 1.63 -38.56 12.51
C GLU A 197 3.14 -38.80 12.61
N GLY A 198 3.97 -37.88 12.12
CA GLY A 198 5.43 -37.99 12.14
C GLY A 198 6.11 -37.78 13.51
N MET A 199 5.36 -37.43 14.56
CA MET A 199 5.91 -37.12 15.88
C MET A 199 5.63 -38.23 16.90
N GLU A 200 6.67 -38.87 17.45
CA GLU A 200 6.53 -39.91 18.49
C GLU A 200 6.07 -39.34 19.84
N ARG A 201 6.52 -38.15 20.20
CA ARG A 201 6.13 -37.44 21.44
C ARG A 201 5.71 -36.02 21.11
N LEU A 202 4.46 -35.69 21.40
CA LEU A 202 3.88 -34.39 21.12
C LEU A 202 3.45 -33.72 22.43
N PRO A 203 4.05 -32.57 22.81
CA PRO A 203 3.62 -31.83 23.98
C PRO A 203 2.29 -31.12 23.68
N LEU A 204 1.17 -31.80 23.92
CA LEU A 204 -0.18 -31.34 23.56
C LEU A 204 -0.52 -29.96 24.15
N ALA A 205 -0.08 -29.69 25.38
CA ALA A 205 -0.30 -28.39 26.03
C ALA A 205 0.44 -27.23 25.32
N ASP A 206 1.70 -27.44 24.94
CA ASP A 206 2.49 -26.46 24.19
C ASP A 206 1.94 -26.26 22.77
N MET A 207 1.45 -27.34 22.15
CA MET A 207 0.81 -27.27 20.84
C MET A 207 -0.49 -26.44 20.90
N ALA A 208 -1.38 -26.72 21.85
CA ALA A 208 -2.60 -25.94 22.04
C ALA A 208 -2.28 -24.47 22.32
N PHE A 209 -1.31 -24.20 23.21
CA PHE A 209 -0.83 -22.85 23.51
C PHE A 209 -0.31 -22.13 22.26
N THR A 210 0.48 -22.81 21.43
CA THR A 210 1.03 -22.26 20.19
C THR A 210 -0.07 -21.95 19.17
N LEU A 211 -1.09 -22.80 19.08
CA LEU A 211 -2.18 -22.59 18.14
C LEU A 211 -3.14 -21.48 18.56
N GLN A 212 -3.34 -21.30 19.87
CA GLN A 212 -4.22 -20.27 20.40
C GLN A 212 -3.59 -18.87 20.38
N LEU A 213 -2.31 -18.74 20.79
CA LEU A 213 -1.63 -17.45 20.94
C LEU A 213 -0.59 -17.16 19.86
N GLY A 214 -0.15 -18.19 19.13
CA GLY A 214 0.90 -18.08 18.11
C GLY A 214 0.38 -18.11 16.68
N ARG A 215 -0.95 -18.02 16.48
CA ARG A 215 -1.60 -17.97 15.16
C ARG A 215 -2.67 -16.88 15.14
N GLU A 216 -2.80 -16.22 14.01
CA GLU A 216 -3.89 -15.29 13.76
C GLU A 216 -5.21 -16.06 13.63
N ALA A 217 -6.30 -15.50 14.16
CA ALA A 217 -7.64 -16.10 14.13
C ALA A 217 -8.44 -15.62 12.90
N MET A 218 -8.31 -16.32 11.79
CA MET A 218 -8.94 -16.03 10.48
C MET A 218 -10.42 -16.45 10.40
N HIS A 219 -11.05 -16.26 9.23
CA HIS A 219 -12.49 -16.43 9.01
C HIS A 219 -12.98 -17.88 9.17
N SER A 220 -12.42 -18.84 8.44
CA SER A 220 -12.83 -20.25 8.53
C SER A 220 -12.11 -20.91 9.70
N ARG A 221 -12.86 -21.45 10.66
CA ARG A 221 -12.31 -21.92 11.95
C ARG A 221 -12.67 -23.37 12.24
N LEU A 222 -11.73 -24.10 12.81
CA LEU A 222 -11.84 -25.47 13.32
C LEU A 222 -11.30 -25.50 14.75
N ALA A 223 -12.11 -26.03 15.66
CA ALA A 223 -11.73 -26.30 17.03
C ALA A 223 -11.84 -27.80 17.33
N LEU A 224 -10.78 -28.38 17.91
CA LEU A 224 -10.72 -29.77 18.31
C LEU A 224 -10.41 -29.87 19.80
N ILE A 225 -11.11 -30.73 20.53
CA ILE A 225 -10.83 -31.01 21.94
C ILE A 225 -10.31 -32.43 22.07
N ALA A 226 -9.03 -32.57 22.45
CA ALA A 226 -8.36 -33.85 22.59
C ALA A 226 -7.44 -33.87 23.83
N GLY A 227 -7.35 -35.01 24.50
CA GLY A 227 -6.42 -35.28 25.61
C GLY A 227 -5.23 -36.14 25.22
N THR A 228 -5.28 -36.80 24.05
CA THR A 228 -4.21 -37.67 23.54
C THR A 228 -3.87 -37.36 22.08
N ARG A 229 -2.70 -37.84 21.63
CA ARG A 229 -2.27 -37.73 20.22
C ARG A 229 -3.25 -38.46 19.30
N GLU A 230 -3.72 -39.63 19.73
CA GLU A 230 -4.62 -40.50 18.98
C GLU A 230 -6.00 -39.83 18.81
N GLU A 231 -6.51 -39.17 19.85
CA GLU A 231 -7.73 -38.36 19.77
C GLU A 231 -7.56 -37.17 18.81
N LEU A 232 -6.42 -36.49 18.82
CA LEU A 232 -6.16 -35.38 17.90
C LEU A 232 -6.11 -35.85 16.44
N LEU A 233 -5.43 -36.97 16.16
CA LEU A 233 -5.37 -37.60 14.84
C LEU A 233 -6.76 -38.00 14.33
N ALA A 234 -7.58 -38.60 15.20
CA ALA A 234 -8.96 -38.96 14.89
C ALA A 234 -9.80 -37.71 14.57
N GLY A 235 -9.66 -36.64 15.35
CA GLY A 235 -10.36 -35.38 15.13
C GLY A 235 -10.02 -34.70 13.79
N LEU A 236 -8.72 -34.62 13.46
CA LEU A 236 -8.24 -34.08 12.19
C LEU A 236 -8.72 -34.93 11.00
N SER A 237 -8.66 -36.26 11.12
CA SER A 237 -9.12 -37.19 10.09
C SER A 237 -10.63 -37.07 9.85
N ALA A 238 -11.43 -37.00 10.92
CA ALA A 238 -12.88 -36.85 10.82
C ALA A 238 -13.28 -35.53 10.13
N PHE A 239 -12.60 -34.43 10.46
CA PHE A 239 -12.81 -33.15 9.79
C PHE A 239 -12.51 -33.22 8.28
N LEU A 240 -11.43 -33.91 7.89
CA LEU A 240 -11.03 -34.06 6.49
C LEU A 240 -11.98 -34.96 5.69
N GLN A 241 -12.63 -35.94 6.34
CA GLN A 241 -13.59 -36.84 5.71
C GLN A 241 -14.96 -36.18 5.48
N ASP A 242 -15.54 -35.53 6.51
CA ASP A 242 -16.93 -35.08 6.45
C ASP A 242 -17.14 -33.57 6.26
N GLY A 243 -16.12 -32.72 6.48
CA GLY A 243 -16.09 -31.28 6.11
C GLY A 243 -17.23 -30.36 6.59
N LYS A 244 -18.29 -30.90 7.19
CA LYS A 244 -19.57 -30.27 7.56
C LYS A 244 -20.01 -30.66 8.98
N ILE A 245 -19.09 -31.08 9.84
CA ILE A 245 -19.42 -31.43 11.23
C ILE A 245 -19.79 -30.14 11.97
N THR A 246 -21.10 -29.95 12.15
CA THR A 246 -21.70 -28.87 12.92
C THR A 246 -22.31 -29.46 14.18
N GLY A 247 -21.78 -29.06 15.35
CA GLY A 247 -22.47 -29.16 16.64
C GLY A 247 -22.82 -30.54 17.22
N SER A 248 -22.29 -31.66 16.72
CA SER A 248 -22.55 -32.98 17.35
C SER A 248 -21.41 -33.97 17.12
N THR A 249 -21.09 -34.70 18.19
CA THR A 249 -20.17 -35.83 18.30
C THR A 249 -20.33 -36.78 17.11
N VAL A 250 -19.36 -36.78 16.20
CA VAL A 250 -19.15 -37.94 15.32
C VAL A 250 -18.71 -39.09 16.22
N SER A 251 -18.89 -40.33 15.79
CA SER A 251 -18.60 -41.61 16.47
C SER A 251 -17.15 -41.82 17.00
N CYS A 252 -16.40 -40.76 17.30
CA CYS A 252 -15.09 -40.73 17.91
C CYS A 252 -15.14 -39.89 19.20
N ALA A 253 -14.33 -40.21 20.21
CA ALA A 253 -14.31 -39.59 21.54
C ALA A 253 -13.88 -38.10 21.60
N VAL A 254 -13.97 -37.37 20.47
CA VAL A 254 -13.37 -36.06 20.21
C VAL A 254 -14.48 -35.05 19.90
N SER A 255 -14.48 -33.91 20.59
CA SER A 255 -15.40 -32.82 20.27
C SER A 255 -14.80 -31.95 19.16
N ILE A 256 -15.55 -31.78 18.08
CA ILE A 256 -15.17 -31.01 16.89
C ILE A 256 -16.18 -29.89 16.69
N ALA A 257 -15.71 -28.66 16.51
CA ALA A 257 -16.53 -27.54 16.11
C ALA A 257 -15.92 -26.89 14.86
N VAL A 258 -16.76 -26.57 13.88
CA VAL A 258 -16.38 -25.91 12.63
C VAL A 258 -17.33 -24.73 12.41
N GLY A 259 -16.80 -23.58 12.00
CA GLY A 259 -17.60 -22.38 11.80
C GLY A 259 -16.90 -21.32 10.97
N SER A 260 -17.62 -20.22 10.74
CA SER A 260 -17.11 -19.00 10.10
C SER A 260 -17.29 -17.81 11.05
N ALA A 261 -16.31 -16.91 11.06
CA ALA A 261 -16.33 -15.67 11.83
C ALA A 261 -17.11 -14.52 11.16
N GLU A 262 -17.84 -14.78 10.06
CA GLU A 262 -18.58 -13.77 9.29
C GLU A 262 -19.72 -13.09 10.06
N SER A 263 -20.32 -13.77 11.04
CA SER A 263 -21.46 -13.24 11.79
C SER A 263 -21.39 -13.71 13.24
N PRO A 264 -20.53 -13.08 14.07
CA PRO A 264 -20.41 -13.46 15.47
C PRO A 264 -21.73 -13.24 16.22
N PRO A 265 -22.10 -14.16 17.13
CA PRO A 265 -23.30 -14.01 17.95
C PRO A 265 -23.25 -12.73 18.79
N LYS A 266 -24.33 -11.94 18.75
CA LYS A 266 -24.46 -10.65 19.46
C LYS A 266 -24.92 -10.79 20.92
N ASP A 267 -25.38 -11.98 21.29
CA ASP A 267 -25.89 -12.33 22.61
C ASP A 267 -24.80 -12.74 23.60
N VAL A 268 -23.54 -12.78 23.17
CA VAL A 268 -22.39 -13.14 24.01
C VAL A 268 -21.60 -11.89 24.38
N SER A 269 -21.53 -11.60 25.68
CA SER A 269 -20.72 -10.51 26.22
C SER A 269 -19.31 -10.98 26.58
N GLU A 270 -18.38 -10.04 26.78
CA GLU A 270 -17.03 -10.37 27.28
C GLU A 270 -17.07 -11.02 28.68
N GLN A 271 -18.08 -10.69 29.49
CA GLN A 271 -18.25 -11.27 30.82
C GLN A 271 -18.63 -12.75 30.73
N ASP A 272 -19.48 -13.14 29.78
CA ASP A 272 -19.80 -14.56 29.54
C ASP A 272 -18.54 -15.36 29.17
N VAL A 273 -17.68 -14.79 28.33
CA VAL A 273 -16.41 -15.42 27.94
C VAL A 273 -15.47 -15.55 29.14
N ALA A 274 -15.37 -14.52 29.98
CA ALA A 274 -14.56 -14.55 31.19
C ALA A 274 -15.05 -15.62 32.19
N GLU A 275 -16.36 -15.79 32.34
CA GLU A 275 -16.95 -16.86 33.16
C GLU A 275 -16.62 -18.25 32.60
N TRP A 276 -16.65 -18.44 31.28
CA TRP A 276 -16.28 -19.72 30.66
C TRP A 276 -14.79 -20.03 30.83
N ILE A 277 -13.92 -19.02 30.78
CA ILE A 277 -12.48 -19.15 31.06
C ILE A 277 -12.26 -19.54 32.53
N ALA A 278 -12.88 -18.83 33.48
CA ALA A 278 -12.77 -19.12 34.90
C ALA A 278 -13.28 -20.52 35.28
N ALA A 279 -14.32 -21.00 34.58
CA ALA A 279 -14.87 -22.34 34.73
C ALA A 279 -14.11 -23.43 33.93
N GLU A 280 -13.03 -23.08 33.21
CA GLU A 280 -12.30 -23.94 32.27
C GLU A 280 -13.21 -24.68 31.26
N ASN A 281 -14.30 -24.04 30.82
CA ASN A 281 -15.30 -24.63 29.92
C ASN A 281 -14.84 -24.59 28.46
N ILE A 282 -13.87 -25.45 28.12
CA ILE A 282 -13.26 -25.54 26.78
C ILE A 282 -14.27 -25.87 25.67
N GLN A 283 -15.40 -26.51 25.99
CA GLN A 283 -16.46 -26.84 25.04
C GLN A 283 -17.20 -25.59 24.57
N LYS A 284 -17.60 -24.70 25.49
CA LYS A 284 -18.21 -23.42 25.12
C LYS A 284 -17.21 -22.52 24.39
N LEU A 285 -15.97 -22.45 24.88
CA LEU A 285 -14.92 -21.68 24.22
C LEU A 285 -14.70 -22.14 22.78
N ALA A 286 -14.64 -23.46 22.53
CA ALA A 286 -14.55 -24.01 21.18
C ALA A 286 -15.74 -23.62 20.30
N ALA A 287 -16.97 -23.82 20.79
CA ALA A 287 -18.19 -23.60 20.02
C ALA A 287 -18.39 -22.13 19.62
N TYR A 288 -18.07 -21.18 20.51
CA TYR A 288 -18.23 -19.76 20.23
C TYR A 288 -17.03 -19.15 19.50
N TRP A 289 -15.82 -19.65 19.75
CA TRP A 289 -14.64 -19.18 19.01
C TRP A 289 -14.75 -19.46 17.51
N VAL A 290 -15.25 -20.65 17.11
CA VAL A 290 -15.42 -20.96 15.68
C VAL A 290 -16.46 -20.09 14.98
N GLN A 291 -17.37 -19.46 15.74
CA GLN A 291 -18.37 -18.52 15.24
C GLN A 291 -17.86 -17.07 15.18
N GLY A 292 -16.61 -16.81 15.56
CA GLY A 292 -16.02 -15.48 15.51
C GLY A 292 -15.90 -14.75 16.84
N VAL A 293 -16.41 -15.32 17.96
CA VAL A 293 -16.26 -14.71 19.29
C VAL A 293 -14.79 -14.63 19.66
N ARG A 294 -14.36 -13.47 20.17
CA ARG A 294 -13.00 -13.24 20.65
C ARG A 294 -12.79 -13.93 21.99
N VAL A 295 -11.77 -14.79 22.07
CA VAL A 295 -11.37 -15.44 23.33
C VAL A 295 -9.99 -14.89 23.74
N PRO A 296 -9.86 -14.27 24.92
CA PRO A 296 -8.57 -13.83 25.45
C PRO A 296 -7.79 -15.02 26.01
N TRP A 297 -7.17 -15.79 25.11
CA TRP A 297 -6.46 -17.04 25.44
C TRP A 297 -5.40 -16.89 26.53
N GLU A 298 -4.79 -15.71 26.67
CA GLU A 298 -3.78 -15.39 27.68
C GLU A 298 -4.27 -15.70 29.11
N GLN A 299 -5.58 -15.55 29.36
CA GLN A 299 -6.18 -15.78 30.66
C GLN A 299 -6.21 -17.27 31.06
N LEU A 300 -6.25 -18.19 30.09
CA LEU A 300 -6.18 -19.64 30.35
C LEU A 300 -4.79 -20.10 30.81
N TYR A 301 -3.76 -19.28 30.60
CA TYR A 301 -2.36 -19.63 30.83
C TYR A 301 -1.69 -18.78 31.91
N GLN A 302 -2.46 -18.06 32.74
CA GLN A 302 -1.89 -17.33 33.88
C GLN A 302 -1.21 -18.32 34.85
N GLY A 303 0.10 -18.11 35.10
CA GLY A 303 0.91 -19.00 35.94
C GLY A 303 1.38 -20.30 35.26
N SER A 304 1.10 -20.47 33.96
CA SER A 304 1.49 -21.64 33.17
C SER A 304 2.94 -21.55 32.66
N LYS A 305 3.57 -22.70 32.38
CA LYS A 305 4.96 -22.80 31.89
C LYS A 305 5.07 -23.17 30.40
N GLN A 306 3.98 -23.06 29.66
CA GLN A 306 3.88 -23.55 28.29
C GLN A 306 4.75 -22.68 27.38
N ARG A 307 5.25 -23.26 26.29
CA ARG A 307 6.10 -22.56 25.34
C ARG A 307 5.59 -22.72 23.92
N ARG A 308 5.90 -21.73 23.10
CA ARG A 308 5.66 -21.83 21.66
C ARG A 308 6.59 -22.89 21.07
N ILE A 309 6.03 -23.82 20.31
CA ILE A 309 6.76 -24.88 19.61
C ILE A 309 6.66 -24.68 18.09
N PRO A 310 7.64 -25.15 17.30
CA PRO A 310 7.54 -25.11 15.84
C PRO A 310 6.42 -26.05 15.37
N LEU A 311 5.39 -25.48 14.76
CA LEU A 311 4.28 -26.19 14.12
C LEU A 311 4.21 -25.78 12.64
N PRO A 312 3.57 -26.60 11.78
CA PRO A 312 3.27 -26.21 10.41
C PRO A 312 2.75 -24.78 10.28
N THR A 313 3.31 -24.06 9.31
CA THR A 313 2.91 -22.69 8.95
C THR A 313 1.70 -22.70 8.03
N TYR A 314 1.18 -21.52 7.70
CA TYR A 314 0.01 -21.39 6.84
C TYR A 314 0.24 -22.04 5.45
N PRO A 315 -0.68 -22.92 4.99
CA PRO A 315 -0.58 -23.56 3.68
C PRO A 315 -1.09 -22.61 2.58
N PHE A 316 -0.23 -21.69 2.16
CA PHE A 316 -0.54 -20.76 1.07
C PHE A 316 -1.06 -21.50 -0.16
N GLU A 317 -2.03 -20.89 -0.82
CA GLU A 317 -2.53 -21.41 -2.08
C GLU A 317 -1.44 -21.28 -3.15
N THR A 318 -1.11 -22.40 -3.79
CA THR A 318 -0.11 -22.43 -4.85
C THR A 318 -0.74 -21.95 -6.15
N ARG A 319 -0.76 -20.64 -6.34
CA ARG A 319 -1.21 -20.00 -7.59
C ARG A 319 -0.01 -19.72 -8.49
N ARG A 320 -0.17 -19.97 -9.79
CA ARG A 320 0.84 -19.63 -10.78
C ARG A 320 0.73 -18.15 -11.11
N CYS A 321 1.56 -17.33 -10.48
CA CYS A 321 1.68 -15.91 -10.79
C CYS A 321 2.95 -15.71 -11.63
N TRP A 322 2.80 -15.39 -12.91
CA TRP A 322 3.92 -15.16 -13.83
C TRP A 322 3.57 -14.06 -14.82
N ARG A 323 4.56 -13.31 -15.30
CA ARG A 323 4.34 -12.30 -16.34
C ARG A 323 3.80 -12.97 -17.60
N GLU A 324 2.68 -12.49 -18.11
CA GLU A 324 2.17 -12.92 -19.41
C GLU A 324 3.19 -12.53 -20.49
N VAL A 325 3.84 -13.53 -21.08
CA VAL A 325 4.60 -13.35 -22.31
C VAL A 325 3.57 -13.49 -23.43
N PRO A 326 3.47 -12.54 -24.38
CA PRO A 326 2.54 -12.68 -25.49
C PRO A 326 2.85 -13.98 -26.23
N MET A 327 1.99 -14.99 -26.07
CA MET A 327 2.09 -16.21 -26.85
C MET A 327 1.84 -15.82 -28.31
N SER A 328 2.73 -16.23 -29.21
CA SER A 328 2.45 -16.11 -30.63
C SER A 328 1.14 -16.84 -30.94
N ARG A 329 0.32 -16.28 -31.84
CA ARG A 329 -1.04 -16.75 -32.22
C ARG A 329 -1.18 -18.24 -32.57
N ARG A 330 -0.11 -19.03 -32.60
CA ARG A 330 -0.13 -20.47 -32.94
C ARG A 330 -0.40 -21.41 -31.76
N ASP A 331 -0.23 -20.96 -30.51
CA ASP A 331 -0.38 -21.85 -29.34
C ASP A 331 -1.76 -21.72 -28.64
N ALA A 332 -2.57 -20.74 -29.04
CA ALA A 332 -3.87 -20.41 -28.42
C ALA A 332 -5.03 -21.34 -28.82
N GLU A 333 -4.89 -22.16 -29.87
CA GLU A 333 -5.96 -23.05 -30.34
C GLU A 333 -6.01 -24.39 -29.59
N GLY A 334 -5.01 -24.72 -28.75
CA GLY A 334 -4.89 -26.03 -28.11
C GLY A 334 -5.61 -26.22 -26.77
N THR A 335 -5.94 -25.14 -26.05
CA THR A 335 -6.41 -25.22 -24.64
C THR A 335 -7.88 -24.85 -24.42
N ALA A 336 -8.62 -24.46 -25.46
CA ALA A 336 -10.03 -24.06 -25.35
C ALA A 336 -11.03 -25.24 -25.43
N LYS A 337 -10.68 -26.41 -24.88
CA LYS A 337 -11.61 -27.54 -24.71
C LYS A 337 -11.41 -28.22 -23.36
N MET A 338 -11.96 -27.63 -22.30
CA MET A 338 -12.54 -28.35 -21.15
C MET A 338 -13.12 -27.35 -20.16
N ASN A 339 -14.44 -27.15 -20.24
CA ASN A 339 -15.39 -27.05 -19.13
C ASN A 339 -16.61 -26.22 -19.56
N ASN A 340 -17.62 -26.91 -20.07
CA ASN A 340 -19.00 -26.45 -20.04
C ASN A 340 -19.79 -27.50 -19.26
N LEU A 341 -20.16 -27.17 -18.03
CA LEU A 341 -21.32 -27.74 -17.36
C LEU A 341 -22.12 -26.56 -16.79
N ALA A 342 -23.38 -26.48 -17.23
CA ALA A 342 -24.34 -25.40 -17.02
C ALA A 342 -24.69 -25.18 -15.54
N TRP A 343 -25.36 -24.05 -15.23
CA TRP A 343 -26.68 -23.97 -14.60
C TRP A 343 -27.33 -22.62 -14.97
N GLU A 344 -28.64 -22.63 -15.17
CA GLU A 344 -29.49 -21.48 -15.52
C GLU A 344 -29.79 -20.65 -14.26
N GLU A 345 -29.41 -19.37 -14.25
CA GLU A 345 -29.97 -18.37 -13.34
C GLU A 345 -30.32 -17.09 -14.12
N THR A 346 -31.46 -16.52 -13.77
CA THR A 346 -32.16 -15.39 -14.40
C THR A 346 -31.26 -14.25 -14.89
N GLU A 347 -31.59 -13.69 -16.06
CA GLU A 347 -30.86 -12.61 -16.78
C GLU A 347 -30.38 -11.44 -15.90
N ALA A 348 -31.15 -11.06 -14.88
CA ALA A 348 -30.77 -9.98 -13.94
C ALA A 348 -29.67 -10.40 -12.95
N ALA A 349 -29.66 -11.66 -12.49
CA ALA A 349 -28.60 -12.21 -11.65
C ALA A 349 -27.30 -12.40 -12.44
N ALA A 350 -27.41 -12.87 -13.69
CA ALA A 350 -26.28 -12.98 -14.60
C ALA A 350 -25.62 -11.61 -14.88
N ALA A 351 -26.43 -10.56 -15.10
CA ALA A 351 -25.94 -9.19 -15.30
C ALA A 351 -25.25 -8.62 -14.05
N ALA A 352 -25.81 -8.85 -12.85
CA ALA A 352 -25.19 -8.42 -11.59
C ALA A 352 -23.88 -9.17 -11.28
N ILE A 353 -23.82 -10.47 -11.56
CA ILE A 353 -22.59 -11.28 -11.43
C ILE A 353 -21.53 -10.78 -12.42
N GLN A 354 -21.92 -10.41 -13.64
CA GLN A 354 -21.02 -9.88 -14.66
C GLN A 354 -20.52 -8.47 -14.31
N ALA A 355 -21.38 -7.59 -13.79
CA ALA A 355 -21.00 -6.29 -13.25
C ALA A 355 -19.99 -6.44 -12.10
N GLY A 356 -20.29 -7.35 -11.16
CA GLY A 356 -19.41 -7.68 -10.05
C GLY A 356 -18.03 -8.13 -10.49
N LYS A 357 -17.95 -9.03 -11.48
CA LYS A 357 -16.68 -9.49 -12.05
C LYS A 357 -15.88 -8.37 -12.71
N ARG A 358 -16.53 -7.45 -13.44
CA ARG A 358 -15.84 -6.34 -14.11
C ARG A 358 -15.30 -5.32 -13.11
N ILE A 359 -16.09 -4.95 -12.10
CA ILE A 359 -15.66 -4.02 -11.03
C ILE A 359 -14.49 -4.63 -10.25
N THR A 360 -14.62 -5.91 -9.88
CA THR A 360 -13.53 -6.65 -9.22
C THR A 360 -12.27 -6.67 -10.08
N GLY A 361 -12.39 -6.89 -11.40
CA GLY A 361 -11.26 -6.84 -12.33
C GLY A 361 -10.60 -5.46 -12.42
N VAL A 362 -11.37 -4.38 -12.35
CA VAL A 362 -10.81 -3.01 -12.34
C VAL A 362 -10.02 -2.75 -11.05
N VAL A 363 -10.61 -3.08 -9.91
CA VAL A 363 -9.98 -2.87 -8.59
C VAL A 363 -8.75 -3.76 -8.44
N SER A 364 -8.83 -5.02 -8.85
CA SER A 364 -7.71 -5.96 -8.75
C SER A 364 -6.56 -5.56 -9.67
N ALA A 365 -6.84 -5.12 -10.91
CA ALA A 365 -5.81 -4.64 -11.83
C ALA A 365 -5.15 -3.33 -11.36
N LEU A 366 -5.84 -2.53 -10.53
CA LEU A 366 -5.27 -1.35 -9.93
C LEU A 366 -4.35 -1.69 -8.75
N LEU A 367 -4.77 -2.64 -7.92
CA LEU A 367 -4.03 -3.10 -6.75
C LEU A 367 -2.94 -4.14 -7.09
N GLY A 368 -2.85 -4.57 -8.36
CA GLY A 368 -1.92 -5.61 -8.80
C GLY A 368 -2.26 -7.00 -8.26
N MET A 369 -3.54 -7.26 -8.02
CA MET A 369 -4.08 -8.50 -7.42
C MET A 369 -4.97 -9.27 -8.40
N ASP A 370 -5.18 -10.56 -8.12
CA ASP A 370 -6.16 -11.39 -8.84
C ASP A 370 -7.60 -11.10 -8.34
N PRO A 371 -8.59 -10.98 -9.24
CA PRO A 371 -9.99 -10.74 -8.87
C PRO A 371 -10.54 -11.74 -7.83
N GLU A 372 -10.14 -13.01 -7.87
CA GLU A 372 -10.64 -14.05 -6.96
C GLU A 372 -9.99 -13.99 -5.57
N GLU A 373 -8.94 -13.18 -5.38
CA GLU A 373 -8.29 -12.93 -4.08
C GLU A 373 -8.92 -11.76 -3.33
N MET A 374 -9.81 -11.02 -3.98
CA MET A 374 -10.51 -9.92 -3.35
C MET A 374 -11.68 -10.45 -2.54
N ASN A 375 -11.67 -10.18 -1.23
CA ASN A 375 -12.84 -10.39 -0.41
C ASN A 375 -13.79 -9.20 -0.64
N PRO A 376 -15.02 -9.42 -1.13
CA PRO A 376 -15.98 -8.35 -1.37
C PRO A 376 -16.25 -7.50 -0.13
N ASP A 377 -16.15 -8.06 1.07
CA ASP A 377 -16.49 -7.41 2.34
C ASP A 377 -15.27 -6.82 3.08
N LEU A 378 -14.03 -6.97 2.56
CA LEU A 378 -12.85 -6.38 3.21
C LEU A 378 -12.71 -4.90 2.81
N PRO A 379 -12.38 -4.00 3.78
CA PRO A 379 -12.07 -2.61 3.48
C PRO A 379 -10.94 -2.47 2.45
N LEU A 380 -11.14 -1.61 1.45
CA LEU A 380 -10.23 -1.43 0.32
C LEU A 380 -8.90 -0.80 0.71
N ASP A 381 -8.88 0.02 1.76
CA ASP A 381 -7.67 0.61 2.35
C ASP A 381 -6.71 -0.45 2.90
N GLN A 382 -7.23 -1.59 3.39
CA GLN A 382 -6.42 -2.74 3.82
C GLN A 382 -5.76 -3.49 2.67
N TYR A 383 -6.27 -3.32 1.45
CA TYR A 383 -5.57 -3.75 0.24
C TYR A 383 -4.55 -2.71 -0.26
N GLY A 384 -4.37 -1.62 0.48
CA GLY A 384 -3.44 -0.53 0.12
C GLY A 384 -4.06 0.51 -0.80
N LEU A 385 -5.39 0.55 -0.96
CA LEU A 385 -6.07 1.61 -1.70
C LEU A 385 -5.99 2.93 -0.90
N ASP A 386 -5.03 3.79 -1.24
CA ASP A 386 -4.87 5.15 -0.67
C ASP A 386 -5.61 6.21 -1.52
N SER A 387 -5.62 7.48 -1.09
CA SER A 387 -6.29 8.58 -1.79
C SER A 387 -5.85 8.77 -3.25
N ILE A 388 -4.63 8.35 -3.61
CA ILE A 388 -4.10 8.46 -4.99
C ILE A 388 -4.63 7.31 -5.84
N LEU A 389 -4.53 6.08 -5.33
CA LEU A 389 -5.12 4.92 -5.99
C LEU A 389 -6.64 5.03 -6.08
N PHE A 390 -7.28 5.69 -5.12
CA PHE A 390 -8.71 5.96 -5.13
C PHE A 390 -9.17 6.76 -6.36
N MET A 391 -8.39 7.77 -6.77
CA MET A 391 -8.69 8.56 -7.97
C MET A 391 -8.45 7.77 -9.26
N GLN A 392 -7.40 6.96 -9.30
CA GLN A 392 -7.17 6.02 -10.41
C GLN A 392 -8.29 4.98 -10.51
N LEU A 393 -8.84 4.55 -9.37
CA LEU A 393 -9.98 3.65 -9.32
C LEU A 393 -11.22 4.30 -9.92
N LEU A 394 -11.56 5.53 -9.48
CA LEU A 394 -12.68 6.28 -10.04
C LEU A 394 -12.57 6.42 -11.56
N GLN A 395 -11.40 6.81 -12.05
CA GLN A 395 -11.14 6.97 -13.48
C GLN A 395 -11.36 5.66 -14.25
N ARG A 396 -10.83 4.54 -13.77
CA ARG A 396 -11.00 3.23 -14.43
C ARG A 396 -12.45 2.73 -14.35
N LEU A 397 -13.16 3.00 -13.25
CA LEU A 397 -14.58 2.66 -13.12
C LEU A 397 -15.45 3.48 -14.07
N GLN A 398 -15.21 4.78 -14.19
CA GLN A 398 -15.91 5.65 -15.13
C GLN A 398 -15.64 5.26 -16.60
N GLN A 399 -14.40 4.86 -16.92
CA GLN A 399 -14.04 4.43 -18.28
C GLN A 399 -14.59 3.07 -18.66
N HIS A 400 -14.47 2.10 -17.77
CA HIS A 400 -14.70 0.69 -18.11
C HIS A 400 -16.05 0.16 -17.63
N ILE A 401 -16.67 0.77 -16.63
CA ILE A 401 -17.88 0.24 -15.98
C ILE A 401 -19.08 1.13 -16.25
N ASP A 402 -19.18 2.29 -15.59
CA ASP A 402 -20.28 3.24 -15.77
C ASP A 402 -19.72 4.66 -15.58
N PRO A 403 -19.76 5.50 -16.62
CA PRO A 403 -19.25 6.87 -16.53
C PRO A 403 -20.04 7.78 -15.61
N GLY A 404 -21.21 7.33 -15.15
CA GLY A 404 -22.02 8.05 -14.20
C GLY A 404 -21.71 7.75 -12.72
N ILE A 405 -20.72 6.91 -12.42
CA ILE A 405 -20.20 6.75 -11.05
C ILE A 405 -19.51 8.06 -10.65
N ASP A 406 -19.97 8.69 -9.59
CA ASP A 406 -19.42 9.95 -9.10
C ASP A 406 -18.50 9.76 -7.88
N LEU A 407 -17.60 10.72 -7.63
CA LEU A 407 -16.63 10.64 -6.54
C LEU A 407 -17.31 10.53 -5.16
N SER A 408 -18.48 11.16 -4.96
CA SER A 408 -19.19 11.08 -3.68
C SER A 408 -19.71 9.67 -3.38
N SER A 409 -20.34 9.02 -4.37
CA SER A 409 -20.81 7.64 -4.27
C SER A 409 -19.66 6.64 -4.07
N LEU A 410 -18.50 6.92 -4.69
CA LEU A 410 -17.31 6.09 -4.54
C LEU A 410 -16.71 6.22 -3.13
N GLN A 411 -16.61 7.42 -2.57
CA GLN A 411 -16.05 7.67 -1.23
C GLN A 411 -16.84 6.99 -0.10
N GLU A 412 -18.14 6.77 -0.30
CA GLU A 412 -18.98 6.00 0.63
C GLU A 412 -18.74 4.49 0.53
N CYS A 413 -18.02 4.03 -0.49
CA CYS A 413 -17.67 2.63 -0.67
C CYS A 413 -16.40 2.30 0.11
N HIS A 414 -16.55 1.51 1.17
CA HIS A 414 -15.42 1.02 1.95
C HIS A 414 -14.93 -0.33 1.45
N THR A 415 -15.81 -1.14 0.84
CA THR A 415 -15.53 -2.51 0.41
C THR A 415 -15.83 -2.71 -1.07
N LEU A 416 -15.29 -3.78 -1.66
CA LEU A 416 -15.59 -4.13 -3.06
C LEU A 416 -17.09 -4.42 -3.27
N LYS A 417 -17.80 -4.89 -2.26
CA LYS A 417 -19.25 -5.10 -2.28
C LYS A 417 -20.04 -3.79 -2.35
N ASP A 418 -19.55 -2.75 -1.68
CA ASP A 418 -20.13 -1.42 -1.78
C ASP A 418 -19.97 -0.87 -3.20
N LEU A 419 -18.78 -1.05 -3.81
CA LEU A 419 -18.54 -0.72 -5.21
C LEU A 419 -19.47 -1.45 -6.18
N ILE A 420 -19.74 -2.74 -5.93
CA ILE A 420 -20.65 -3.54 -6.76
C ILE A 420 -22.10 -3.06 -6.62
N ARG A 421 -22.48 -2.53 -5.45
CA ARG A 421 -23.84 -2.01 -5.19
C ARG A 421 -24.14 -0.68 -5.88
N ILE A 422 -23.15 0.18 -6.05
CA ILE A 422 -23.35 1.50 -6.67
C ILE A 422 -23.49 1.44 -8.21
N VAL A 423 -23.26 0.27 -8.83
CA VAL A 423 -23.40 0.08 -10.28
C VAL A 423 -24.72 -0.62 -10.62
N PRO A 424 -25.68 0.02 -11.32
CA PRO A 424 -26.96 -0.60 -11.64
C PRO A 424 -26.81 -1.80 -12.60
N PRO A 425 -27.55 -2.91 -12.40
CA PRO A 425 -27.49 -4.10 -13.26
C PRO A 425 -27.82 -3.84 -14.74
N SER A 426 -28.53 -2.75 -15.04
CA SER A 426 -29.00 -2.37 -16.38
C SER A 426 -27.94 -1.73 -17.29
N VAL A 427 -26.77 -1.35 -16.78
CA VAL A 427 -25.72 -0.66 -17.55
C VAL A 427 -24.75 -1.63 -18.24
N VAL A 428 -24.83 -2.93 -17.94
CA VAL A 428 -23.85 -3.95 -18.38
C VAL A 428 -24.24 -4.70 -19.67
N GLN A 429 -25.27 -4.24 -20.41
CA GLN A 429 -25.63 -4.88 -21.68
C GLN A 429 -24.58 -4.68 -22.80
N THR A 430 -23.96 -5.81 -23.13
CA THR A 430 -23.12 -6.17 -24.30
C THR A 430 -23.23 -5.28 -25.54
N GLN A 431 -22.08 -4.74 -25.97
CA GLN A 431 -21.79 -4.57 -27.40
C GLN A 431 -21.95 -5.93 -28.09
N ARG A 432 -23.09 -6.14 -28.74
CA ARG A 432 -23.24 -7.12 -29.82
C ARG A 432 -23.53 -6.33 -31.10
N ASP A 433 -22.71 -6.56 -32.11
CA ASP A 433 -23.03 -6.23 -33.49
C ASP A 433 -24.41 -6.79 -33.84
N ASN A 434 -25.33 -5.94 -34.27
CA ASN A 434 -26.39 -6.35 -35.18
C ASN A 434 -26.86 -5.16 -36.03
N PRO A 435 -27.33 -5.44 -37.27
CA PRO A 435 -27.40 -4.47 -38.35
C PRO A 435 -28.61 -3.54 -38.23
N ILE A 436 -28.47 -2.41 -38.91
CA ILE A 436 -29.46 -1.36 -39.12
C ILE A 436 -30.74 -1.92 -39.75
N ASP A 437 -31.90 -1.63 -39.16
CA ASP A 437 -33.11 -1.34 -39.94
C ASP A 437 -34.15 -0.50 -39.17
N GLY A 438 -34.69 0.50 -39.87
CA GLY A 438 -36.08 0.97 -39.77
C GLY A 438 -36.62 1.66 -38.51
N GLU A 439 -36.58 3.01 -38.53
CA GLU A 439 -37.62 3.93 -38.03
C GLU A 439 -38.34 3.63 -36.69
N GLN A 440 -37.91 4.30 -35.60
CA GLN A 440 -38.73 5.25 -34.83
C GLN A 440 -37.89 5.97 -33.76
N ARG A 441 -37.82 7.30 -33.88
CA ARG A 441 -37.13 8.24 -32.98
C ARG A 441 -37.94 8.46 -31.69
N VAL A 442 -37.36 8.19 -30.52
CA VAL A 442 -37.53 9.01 -29.29
C VAL A 442 -36.26 8.90 -28.42
N ILE A 443 -35.54 10.03 -28.30
CA ILE A 443 -34.54 10.43 -27.27
C ILE A 443 -33.38 9.44 -27.02
N ARG A 444 -32.23 9.71 -27.66
CA ARG A 444 -30.95 9.05 -27.38
C ARG A 444 -30.41 9.48 -26.02
N GLU A 445 -30.26 8.52 -25.12
CA GLU A 445 -29.30 8.58 -24.01
C GLU A 445 -27.91 8.96 -24.53
N VAL A 446 -27.26 9.96 -23.92
CA VAL A 446 -25.88 10.32 -24.19
C VAL A 446 -24.99 9.15 -23.73
N ARG A 447 -24.70 8.23 -24.65
CA ARG A 447 -23.76 7.12 -24.48
C ARG A 447 -22.51 7.35 -25.33
N THR A 448 -21.53 8.11 -24.83
CA THR A 448 -20.11 8.03 -25.23
C THR A 448 -19.21 8.78 -24.23
N TRP A 449 -19.14 8.36 -22.97
CA TRP A 449 -18.18 8.91 -22.00
C TRP A 449 -16.80 8.18 -21.86
N PRO A 450 -16.51 6.99 -22.44
CA PRO A 450 -15.22 6.31 -22.17
C PRO A 450 -13.96 6.99 -22.73
N ALA A 451 -14.06 8.08 -23.49
CA ALA A 451 -12.94 8.65 -24.24
C ALA A 451 -12.02 9.56 -23.40
N PHE A 452 -12.50 10.08 -22.28
CA PHE A 452 -11.87 11.17 -21.52
C PHE A 452 -11.64 10.81 -20.04
N PRO A 453 -10.57 10.06 -19.72
CA PRO A 453 -10.11 9.83 -18.34
C PRO A 453 -10.03 11.08 -17.46
N GLU A 454 -9.80 12.23 -18.08
CA GLU A 454 -9.52 13.49 -17.43
C GLU A 454 -10.79 14.20 -16.95
N LEU A 455 -11.97 13.71 -17.29
CA LEU A 455 -13.26 14.30 -16.95
C LEU A 455 -13.95 13.49 -15.83
N ILE A 456 -14.04 14.08 -14.65
CA ILE A 456 -14.50 13.42 -13.42
C ILE A 456 -15.83 14.04 -12.95
N LEU A 457 -16.88 13.23 -12.78
CA LEU A 457 -18.10 13.68 -12.10
C LEU A 457 -17.89 13.66 -10.58
N LEU A 458 -18.01 14.83 -9.93
CA LEU A 458 -17.66 15.00 -8.50
C LEU A 458 -18.85 14.78 -7.55
N ASN A 459 -20.08 15.05 -7.99
CA ASN A 459 -21.29 14.91 -7.16
C ASN A 459 -22.32 13.92 -7.73
N SER A 460 -23.15 13.38 -6.84
CA SER A 460 -24.27 12.50 -7.17
C SER A 460 -25.58 13.28 -7.39
N GLY A 461 -26.47 12.79 -8.26
CA GLY A 461 -27.92 13.07 -8.11
C GLY A 461 -28.68 13.92 -9.15
N PHE A 462 -28.07 14.57 -10.15
CA PHE A 462 -28.83 15.54 -10.98
C PHE A 462 -28.60 15.49 -12.49
N ARG A 463 -28.58 14.29 -13.09
CA ARG A 463 -28.22 14.07 -14.52
C ARG A 463 -29.11 14.78 -15.58
N THR A 464 -30.14 15.49 -15.17
CA THR A 464 -31.07 16.21 -16.08
C THR A 464 -30.89 17.73 -16.09
N LEU A 465 -30.09 18.29 -15.17
CA LEU A 465 -29.81 19.73 -15.12
C LEU A 465 -28.51 20.06 -15.86
N ARG A 466 -28.38 21.32 -16.28
CA ARG A 466 -27.20 21.81 -17.02
C ARG A 466 -25.93 21.60 -16.17
N PRO A 467 -24.86 20.96 -16.68
CA PRO A 467 -23.64 20.75 -15.91
C PRO A 467 -22.85 22.03 -15.65
N VAL A 468 -21.91 21.96 -14.72
CA VAL A 468 -20.86 22.95 -14.47
C VAL A 468 -19.48 22.28 -14.61
N PHE A 469 -18.48 22.99 -15.11
CA PHE A 469 -17.15 22.43 -15.40
C PHE A 469 -16.05 23.22 -14.69
N TRP A 470 -15.28 22.55 -13.84
CA TRP A 470 -14.20 23.15 -13.08
C TRP A 470 -12.85 22.52 -13.41
N PHE A 471 -11.82 23.35 -13.61
CA PHE A 471 -10.51 22.88 -14.06
C PHE A 471 -9.53 22.75 -12.90
N HIS A 472 -8.59 21.81 -13.03
CA HIS A 472 -7.51 21.59 -12.07
C HIS A 472 -6.64 22.83 -11.83
N GLY A 473 -6.07 22.93 -10.63
CA GLY A 473 -5.00 23.89 -10.31
C GLY A 473 -3.63 23.43 -10.80
N GLY A 474 -2.55 24.12 -10.37
CA GLY A 474 -1.18 23.82 -10.80
C GLY A 474 -0.62 22.45 -10.34
N LEU A 475 -1.35 21.73 -9.49
CA LEU A 475 -1.02 20.36 -9.07
C LEU A 475 -1.76 19.28 -9.88
N GLY A 476 -2.69 19.65 -10.77
CA GLY A 476 -3.35 18.72 -11.70
C GLY A 476 -4.58 17.98 -11.17
N GLY A 477 -4.78 17.89 -9.86
CA GLY A 477 -5.96 17.29 -9.21
C GLY A 477 -7.22 18.17 -9.22
N VAL A 478 -8.37 17.56 -8.93
CA VAL A 478 -9.70 18.20 -8.82
C VAL A 478 -10.46 17.80 -7.55
N GLU A 479 -9.87 16.94 -6.72
CA GLU A 479 -10.42 16.44 -5.45
C GLU A 479 -10.71 17.56 -4.44
N MET A 480 -9.99 18.68 -4.53
CA MET A 480 -10.22 19.88 -3.71
C MET A 480 -11.59 20.52 -3.91
N TYR A 481 -12.30 20.19 -5.00
CA TYR A 481 -13.66 20.70 -5.26
C TYR A 481 -14.75 19.76 -4.72
N GLN A 482 -14.41 18.68 -4.02
CA GLN A 482 -15.40 17.67 -3.63
C GLN A 482 -16.49 18.24 -2.72
N ASP A 483 -16.11 18.95 -1.66
CA ASP A 483 -17.08 19.51 -0.71
C ASP A 483 -17.90 20.65 -1.31
N LEU A 484 -17.31 21.41 -2.23
CA LEU A 484 -18.01 22.38 -3.06
C LEU A 484 -19.08 21.70 -3.93
N SER A 485 -18.71 20.60 -4.59
CA SER A 485 -19.57 19.90 -5.55
C SER A 485 -20.81 19.28 -4.87
N ARG A 486 -20.68 18.84 -3.61
CA ARG A 486 -21.79 18.30 -2.80
C ARG A 486 -22.89 19.31 -2.53
N GLN A 487 -22.59 20.60 -2.58
CA GLN A 487 -23.57 21.67 -2.35
C GLN A 487 -24.25 22.15 -3.64
N SER A 488 -23.83 21.63 -4.80
CA SER A 488 -24.41 21.99 -6.10
C SER A 488 -25.63 21.12 -6.41
N ASP A 489 -26.75 21.76 -6.77
CA ASP A 489 -27.94 21.10 -7.31
C ASP A 489 -27.76 20.62 -8.77
N ARG A 490 -26.59 20.87 -9.37
CA ARG A 490 -26.29 20.60 -10.79
C ARG A 490 -25.13 19.61 -10.92
N PRO A 491 -25.07 18.80 -12.00
CA PRO A 491 -23.92 17.94 -12.27
C PRO A 491 -22.62 18.75 -12.29
N PHE A 492 -21.67 18.36 -11.46
CA PHE A 492 -20.44 19.10 -11.26
C PHE A 492 -19.25 18.28 -11.77
N TYR A 493 -18.68 18.71 -12.88
CA TYR A 493 -17.53 18.05 -13.51
C TYR A 493 -16.23 18.74 -13.12
N GLY A 494 -15.28 17.96 -12.59
CA GLY A 494 -13.88 18.34 -12.49
C GLY A 494 -13.11 17.86 -13.72
N ILE A 495 -12.28 18.71 -14.32
CA ILE A 495 -11.35 18.37 -15.40
C ILE A 495 -9.93 18.37 -14.86
N GLN A 496 -9.37 17.17 -14.67
CA GLN A 496 -8.01 16.96 -14.17
C GLN A 496 -6.96 17.09 -15.28
N ALA A 497 -5.69 17.32 -14.91
CA ALA A 497 -4.62 17.44 -15.88
C ALA A 497 -4.34 16.10 -16.57
N ARG A 498 -4.17 16.12 -17.90
CA ARG A 498 -3.72 14.93 -18.64
C ARG A 498 -2.29 14.55 -18.20
N GLY A 499 -2.10 13.28 -17.86
CA GLY A 499 -0.84 12.78 -17.28
C GLY A 499 -0.76 12.89 -15.76
N TRP A 500 -1.73 13.52 -15.11
CA TRP A 500 -1.95 13.36 -13.67
C TRP A 500 -2.44 11.94 -13.40
N MET A 501 -1.73 11.23 -12.51
CA MET A 501 -2.02 9.85 -12.10
C MET A 501 -2.29 8.87 -13.26
N SER A 502 -1.78 9.14 -14.46
CA SER A 502 -2.00 8.33 -15.67
C SER A 502 -0.72 8.23 -16.51
N GLU A 503 -0.60 7.19 -17.33
CA GLU A 503 0.56 6.98 -18.20
C GLU A 503 0.57 7.88 -19.45
N ARG A 504 -0.45 8.74 -19.61
CA ARG A 504 -0.57 9.63 -20.77
C ARG A 504 0.38 10.81 -20.63
N ALA A 505 1.06 11.16 -21.71
CA ALA A 505 1.89 12.37 -21.72
C ALA A 505 1.04 13.64 -21.53
N PRO A 506 1.48 14.60 -20.69
CA PRO A 506 0.84 15.92 -20.57
C PRO A 506 0.83 16.70 -21.88
N LEU A 507 -0.23 17.48 -22.09
CA LEU A 507 -0.35 18.39 -23.23
C LEU A 507 0.51 19.63 -23.01
N GLN A 508 1.17 20.10 -24.05
CA GLN A 508 2.11 21.20 -23.96
C GLN A 508 1.41 22.55 -24.24
N GLY A 509 1.34 23.40 -23.23
CA GLY A 509 0.79 24.75 -23.28
C GLY A 509 -0.68 24.85 -22.87
N VAL A 510 -1.03 25.91 -22.13
CA VAL A 510 -2.40 26.22 -21.68
C VAL A 510 -3.42 26.22 -22.83
N ALA A 511 -3.07 26.78 -23.99
CA ALA A 511 -3.97 26.82 -25.15
C ALA A 511 -4.29 25.43 -25.71
N ALA A 512 -3.31 24.52 -25.75
CA ALA A 512 -3.52 23.15 -26.21
C ALA A 512 -4.31 22.32 -25.20
N MET A 513 -4.09 22.56 -23.90
CA MET A 513 -4.92 21.99 -22.83
C MET A 513 -6.37 22.44 -22.97
N ALA A 514 -6.60 23.74 -23.10
CA ALA A 514 -7.93 24.29 -23.27
C ALA A 514 -8.64 23.71 -24.51
N ALA A 515 -7.96 23.56 -25.65
CA ALA A 515 -8.56 22.93 -26.85
C ALA A 515 -9.02 21.50 -26.60
N TYR A 516 -8.23 20.73 -25.85
CA TYR A 516 -8.61 19.39 -25.43
C TYR A 516 -9.80 19.42 -24.46
N TYR A 517 -9.85 20.40 -23.57
CA TYR A 517 -10.90 20.54 -22.56
C TYR A 517 -12.22 20.99 -23.19
N VAL A 518 -12.18 21.87 -24.19
CA VAL A 518 -13.33 22.22 -25.03
C VAL A 518 -13.93 20.97 -25.65
N HIS A 519 -13.09 20.11 -26.25
CA HIS A 519 -13.57 18.86 -26.84
C HIS A 519 -14.25 17.93 -25.80
N MET A 520 -13.74 17.90 -24.56
CA MET A 520 -14.38 17.17 -23.47
C MET A 520 -15.73 17.77 -23.09
N ILE A 521 -15.80 19.08 -22.91
CA ILE A 521 -17.03 19.79 -22.54
C ILE A 521 -18.12 19.58 -23.60
N LEU A 522 -17.78 19.72 -24.88
CA LEU A 522 -18.71 19.52 -26.00
C LEU A 522 -19.21 18.08 -26.09
N SER A 523 -18.42 17.11 -25.66
CA SER A 523 -18.86 15.70 -25.62
C SER A 523 -19.93 15.43 -24.55
N VAL A 524 -19.97 16.25 -23.50
CA VAL A 524 -20.95 16.16 -22.40
C VAL A 524 -22.16 17.02 -22.68
N GLN A 525 -21.92 18.28 -23.04
CA GLN A 525 -22.92 19.28 -23.31
C GLN A 525 -22.61 19.88 -24.69
N PRO A 526 -23.25 19.37 -25.77
CA PRO A 526 -22.97 19.82 -27.13
C PRO A 526 -23.32 21.29 -27.39
N GLU A 527 -24.24 21.85 -26.62
CA GLU A 527 -24.72 23.22 -26.81
C GLU A 527 -24.66 24.02 -25.51
N GLY A 528 -24.26 25.29 -25.61
CA GLY A 528 -24.20 26.22 -24.49
C GLY A 528 -25.59 26.59 -23.93
N PRO A 529 -25.63 27.40 -22.86
CA PRO A 529 -24.49 28.09 -22.28
C PRO A 529 -23.70 27.25 -21.26
N TYR A 530 -22.40 27.51 -21.13
CA TYR A 530 -21.52 26.82 -20.17
C TYR A 530 -21.29 27.67 -18.91
N ASP A 531 -21.16 27.02 -17.76
CA ASP A 531 -20.68 27.64 -16.52
C ASP A 531 -19.36 26.97 -16.13
N LEU A 532 -18.32 27.79 -16.01
CA LEU A 532 -16.94 27.35 -15.86
C LEU A 532 -16.36 27.84 -14.53
N GLY A 533 -15.34 27.18 -14.01
CA GLY A 533 -14.60 27.69 -12.86
C GLY A 533 -13.25 27.03 -12.61
N GLY A 534 -12.49 27.55 -11.66
CA GLY A 534 -11.27 26.91 -11.22
C GLY A 534 -10.45 27.73 -10.25
N TYR A 535 -9.60 27.03 -9.51
CA TYR A 535 -8.66 27.57 -8.55
C TYR A 535 -7.26 27.69 -9.16
N SER A 536 -6.57 28.80 -8.87
CA SER A 536 -5.21 29.04 -9.34
C SER A 536 -5.15 28.96 -10.88
N LEU A 537 -4.26 28.12 -11.43
CA LEU A 537 -4.21 27.80 -12.87
C LEU A 537 -5.58 27.43 -13.47
N GLY A 538 -6.47 26.82 -12.70
CA GLY A 538 -7.79 26.39 -13.16
C GLY A 538 -8.66 27.54 -13.65
N GLY A 539 -8.55 28.74 -13.06
CA GLY A 539 -9.26 29.92 -13.57
C GLY A 539 -8.66 30.45 -14.88
N VAL A 540 -7.34 30.34 -15.06
CA VAL A 540 -6.67 30.66 -16.33
C VAL A 540 -7.14 29.72 -17.44
N LEU A 541 -7.25 28.43 -17.13
CA LEU A 541 -7.82 27.42 -18.03
C LEU A 541 -9.28 27.70 -18.33
N ALA A 542 -10.08 28.10 -17.33
CA ALA A 542 -11.48 28.48 -17.53
C ALA A 542 -11.62 29.66 -18.50
N TYR A 543 -10.77 30.67 -18.37
CA TYR A 543 -10.70 31.80 -19.29
C TYR A 543 -10.39 31.35 -20.72
N GLU A 544 -9.31 30.58 -20.92
CA GLU A 544 -8.88 30.18 -22.26
C GLU A 544 -9.87 29.20 -22.91
N VAL A 545 -10.50 28.31 -22.13
CA VAL A 545 -11.60 27.46 -22.60
C VAL A 545 -12.81 28.29 -23.02
N ALA A 546 -13.19 29.31 -22.23
CA ALA A 546 -14.29 30.19 -22.60
C ALA A 546 -14.03 30.93 -23.92
N ARG A 547 -12.79 31.40 -24.12
CA ARG A 547 -12.36 32.05 -25.35
C ARG A 547 -12.53 31.13 -26.56
N GLN A 548 -12.04 29.89 -26.45
CA GLN A 548 -12.15 28.90 -27.52
C GLN A 548 -13.59 28.44 -27.77
N LEU A 549 -14.44 28.33 -26.73
CA LEU A 549 -15.87 28.05 -26.89
C LEU A 549 -16.59 29.18 -27.65
N GLN A 550 -16.26 30.44 -27.35
CA GLN A 550 -16.84 31.59 -28.07
C GLN A 550 -16.35 31.68 -29.52
N GLU A 551 -15.12 31.28 -29.83
CA GLU A 551 -14.63 31.15 -31.22
C GLU A 551 -15.39 30.08 -32.00
N LEU A 552 -15.94 29.08 -31.31
CA LEU A 552 -16.82 28.06 -31.86
C LEU A 552 -18.31 28.46 -31.79
N GLU A 553 -18.61 29.74 -31.57
CA GLU A 553 -19.97 30.31 -31.50
C GLU A 553 -20.83 29.79 -30.33
N HIS A 554 -20.22 29.16 -29.32
CA HIS A 554 -20.93 28.76 -28.12
C HIS A 554 -20.98 29.86 -27.05
N LYS A 555 -22.05 29.86 -26.27
CA LYS A 555 -22.24 30.80 -25.15
C LYS A 555 -21.59 30.29 -23.86
N VAL A 556 -20.98 31.19 -23.10
CA VAL A 556 -20.50 30.96 -21.73
C VAL A 556 -21.17 31.99 -20.84
N ASN A 557 -21.81 31.53 -19.76
CA ASN A 557 -22.67 32.36 -18.92
C ASN A 557 -21.92 32.88 -17.70
N THR A 558 -21.19 32.00 -16.99
CA THR A 558 -20.40 32.40 -15.82
C THR A 558 -19.02 31.78 -15.79
N ILE A 559 -18.06 32.52 -15.23
CA ILE A 559 -16.74 32.01 -14.86
C ILE A 559 -16.50 32.32 -13.38
N VAL A 560 -16.16 31.31 -12.58
CA VAL A 560 -15.72 31.48 -11.18
C VAL A 560 -14.21 31.30 -11.11
N MET A 561 -13.48 32.35 -10.74
CA MET A 561 -12.02 32.30 -10.59
C MET A 561 -11.66 32.41 -9.13
N LEU A 562 -11.00 31.37 -8.58
CA LEU A 562 -10.52 31.39 -7.21
C LEU A 562 -9.02 31.71 -7.22
N ASP A 563 -8.71 32.96 -6.85
CA ASP A 563 -7.36 33.48 -6.70
C ASP A 563 -6.41 33.05 -7.81
N SER A 564 -6.83 33.27 -9.06
CA SER A 564 -6.12 32.79 -10.26
C SER A 564 -5.05 33.80 -10.69
N PRO A 565 -3.75 33.52 -10.50
CA PRO A 565 -2.71 34.48 -10.79
C PRO A 565 -2.34 34.52 -12.27
N TYR A 566 -2.11 35.73 -12.80
CA TYR A 566 -1.51 35.95 -14.11
C TYR A 566 -0.75 37.28 -14.14
N GLY A 567 0.40 37.30 -14.81
CA GLY A 567 1.25 38.49 -14.96
C GLY A 567 2.73 38.14 -15.07
N GLU A 568 3.58 39.15 -15.32
CA GLU A 568 5.02 38.95 -15.54
C GLU A 568 5.70 38.20 -14.39
N ALA A 569 5.29 38.45 -13.14
CA ALA A 569 5.83 37.77 -11.95
C ALA A 569 5.59 36.25 -11.96
N PHE A 570 4.49 35.78 -12.57
CA PHE A 570 4.15 34.35 -12.67
C PHE A 570 4.63 33.70 -13.97
N GLN A 571 5.05 34.52 -14.95
CA GLN A 571 5.65 34.07 -16.21
C GLN A 571 7.17 33.92 -16.12
N GLN A 572 7.80 34.46 -15.06
CA GLN A 572 9.23 34.35 -14.81
C GLN A 572 9.50 33.37 -13.66
N GLY A 573 9.91 32.16 -14.00
CA GLY A 573 10.41 31.20 -13.01
C GLY A 573 10.31 29.75 -13.49
N GLU A 574 11.44 29.13 -13.81
CA GLU A 574 11.51 27.67 -13.81
C GLU A 574 11.60 27.23 -12.34
N ILE A 575 10.66 26.38 -11.91
CA ILE A 575 10.74 25.74 -10.59
C ILE A 575 12.01 24.89 -10.60
N SER A 576 12.93 25.20 -9.69
CA SER A 576 14.14 24.39 -9.56
C SER A 576 13.74 22.95 -9.25
N ARG A 577 14.38 21.98 -9.90
CA ARG A 577 14.15 20.56 -9.62
C ARG A 577 14.24 20.21 -8.12
N PRO A 578 15.19 20.74 -7.32
CA PRO A 578 15.18 20.51 -5.88
C PRO A 578 13.98 21.13 -5.13
N THR A 579 13.45 22.28 -5.58
CA THR A 579 12.17 22.81 -5.07
C THR A 579 11.03 21.85 -5.36
N ALA A 580 10.96 21.28 -6.58
CA ALA A 580 9.94 20.30 -6.95
C ALA A 580 10.03 19.00 -6.12
N VAL A 581 11.24 18.59 -5.72
CA VAL A 581 11.45 17.43 -4.83
C VAL A 581 10.87 17.69 -3.44
N LEU A 582 11.18 18.85 -2.84
CA LEU A 582 10.62 19.26 -1.54
C LEU A 582 9.09 19.30 -1.58
N GLN A 583 8.52 19.97 -2.60
CA GLN A 583 7.08 20.08 -2.79
C GLN A 583 6.41 18.70 -2.92
N ALA A 584 6.98 17.79 -3.70
CA ALA A 584 6.41 16.46 -3.89
C ALA A 584 6.40 15.63 -2.60
N VAL A 585 7.47 15.66 -1.81
CA VAL A 585 7.54 14.92 -0.53
C VAL A 585 6.59 15.52 0.49
N ASN A 586 6.56 16.85 0.60
CA ASN A 586 5.63 17.55 1.50
C ASN A 586 4.17 17.36 1.09
N LEU A 587 3.85 17.29 -0.20
CA LEU A 587 2.51 16.97 -0.68
C LEU A 587 2.11 15.51 -0.35
N ALA A 588 3.06 14.56 -0.43
CA ALA A 588 2.83 13.18 0.00
C ALA A 588 2.64 13.04 1.51
N LEU A 589 3.28 13.90 2.31
CA LEU A 589 3.05 13.97 3.76
C LEU A 589 1.70 14.63 4.08
N ALA A 590 1.36 15.70 3.35
CA ALA A 590 0.09 16.41 3.48
C ALA A 590 -1.13 15.55 3.12
N SER A 591 -0.98 14.58 2.19
CA SER A 591 -2.10 13.75 1.72
C SER A 591 -2.81 12.94 2.82
N ASN A 592 -2.15 12.70 3.96
CA ASN A 592 -2.73 12.02 5.12
C ASN A 592 -3.30 12.98 6.18
N GLN A 593 -3.14 14.30 6.02
CA GLN A 593 -3.44 15.30 7.05
C GLN A 593 -4.33 16.48 6.60
N PHE A 594 -4.80 16.52 5.35
CA PHE A 594 -5.72 17.57 4.87
C PHE A 594 -7.01 17.73 5.72
N GLN A 595 -7.37 16.73 6.52
CA GLN A 595 -8.52 16.77 7.44
C GLN A 595 -8.21 17.32 8.84
N ARG A 596 -6.97 17.74 9.12
CA ARG A 596 -6.53 18.33 10.41
C ARG A 596 -5.67 19.58 10.18
N PRO A 597 -6.29 20.76 10.02
CA PRO A 597 -5.59 22.01 9.74
C PRO A 597 -4.57 22.38 10.81
N ASP A 598 -4.86 22.04 12.08
CA ASP A 598 -4.12 22.45 13.26
C ASP A 598 -2.71 21.82 13.36
N THR A 599 -2.46 20.69 12.68
CA THR A 599 -1.16 19.98 12.66
C THR A 599 -0.48 20.02 11.30
N PHE A 600 -1.02 20.77 10.34
CA PHE A 600 -0.61 20.76 8.94
C PHE A 600 0.87 21.10 8.76
N ALA A 601 1.36 22.16 9.41
CA ALA A 601 2.76 22.57 9.33
C ALA A 601 3.73 21.63 10.08
N GLU A 602 3.28 20.96 11.15
CA GLU A 602 4.10 20.04 11.95
C GLU A 602 4.44 18.75 11.19
N ALA A 603 3.63 18.39 10.20
CA ALA A 603 3.83 17.21 9.37
C ALA A 603 4.77 17.42 8.18
N LEU A 604 4.98 18.68 7.77
CA LEU A 604 5.79 19.03 6.60
C LEU A 604 7.27 19.20 6.97
N ILE A 605 8.15 19.04 6.00
CA ILE A 605 9.61 19.25 6.13
C ILE A 605 9.94 20.71 5.81
N HIS A 606 10.52 21.41 6.78
CA HIS A 606 10.95 22.80 6.64
C HIS A 606 12.34 22.85 5.98
N ARG A 607 12.62 23.82 5.10
CA ARG A 607 13.90 23.91 4.38
C ARG A 607 15.13 23.96 5.29
N ASP A 608 15.02 24.62 6.44
CA ASP A 608 16.11 24.75 7.42
C ASP A 608 16.48 23.42 8.09
N GLU A 609 15.65 22.38 7.96
CA GLU A 609 15.96 21.02 8.40
C GLU A 609 16.84 20.26 7.38
N LEU A 610 17.05 20.84 6.21
CA LEU A 610 17.83 20.25 5.13
C LEU A 610 19.28 20.72 5.25
N GLU A 611 20.19 19.77 5.26
CA GLU A 611 21.60 20.08 5.04
C GLU A 611 21.76 20.30 3.53
N LEU A 612 22.43 21.38 3.11
CA LEU A 612 22.73 21.65 1.70
C LEU A 612 23.54 20.50 1.10
N ALA A 613 22.84 19.49 0.57
CA ALA A 613 23.45 18.36 -0.11
C ALA A 613 24.19 18.87 -1.35
N SER A 614 25.37 18.30 -1.61
CA SER A 614 26.18 18.65 -2.79
C SER A 614 25.56 18.21 -4.13
N ASP A 615 24.54 17.35 -4.10
CA ASP A 615 23.81 16.85 -5.26
C ASP A 615 22.33 16.52 -4.97
N GLU A 616 21.53 16.41 -6.04
CA GLU A 616 20.08 16.17 -6.03
C GLU A 616 19.69 14.82 -5.38
N GLU A 617 20.53 13.80 -5.57
CA GLU A 617 20.31 12.46 -5.00
C GLU A 617 20.46 12.47 -3.47
N GLY A 618 21.41 13.24 -2.94
CA GLY A 618 21.54 13.47 -1.50
C GLY A 618 20.29 14.12 -0.91
N LEU A 619 19.77 15.16 -1.56
CA LEU A 619 18.56 15.87 -1.13
C LEU A 619 17.34 14.95 -1.07
N LEU A 620 17.10 14.17 -2.13
CA LEU A 620 15.95 13.25 -2.18
C LEU A 620 16.03 12.18 -1.08
N ARG A 621 17.22 11.60 -0.84
CA ARG A 621 17.40 10.61 0.24
C ARG A 621 17.14 11.21 1.61
N GLN A 622 17.62 12.43 1.85
CA GLN A 622 17.40 13.14 3.11
C GLN A 622 15.91 13.40 3.34
N LEU A 623 15.20 13.89 2.32
CA LEU A 623 13.76 14.14 2.39
C LEU A 623 12.93 12.87 2.61
N ILE A 624 13.27 11.76 1.95
CA ILE A 624 12.61 10.47 2.16
C ILE A 624 12.84 9.96 3.59
N GLN A 625 14.07 10.08 4.10
CA GLN A 625 14.42 9.65 5.45
C GLN A 625 13.65 10.46 6.52
N LEU A 626 13.61 11.79 6.38
CA LEU A 626 12.81 12.65 7.25
C LEU A 626 11.31 12.33 7.13
N GLY A 627 10.84 12.11 5.90
CA GLY A 627 9.46 11.76 5.61
C GLY A 627 9.00 10.44 6.25
N TYR A 628 9.83 9.38 6.24
CA TYR A 628 9.49 8.13 6.94
C TYR A 628 9.30 8.34 8.45
N GLY A 629 10.08 9.23 9.07
CA GLY A 629 9.90 9.62 10.47
C GLY A 629 8.58 10.36 10.74
N ARG A 630 7.97 10.94 9.70
CA ARG A 630 6.71 11.70 9.76
C ARG A 630 5.51 10.94 9.17
N GLY A 631 5.65 9.64 8.94
CA GLY A 631 4.55 8.77 8.50
C GLY A 631 4.37 8.67 6.99
N LEU A 632 5.41 8.99 6.19
CA LEU A 632 5.42 8.70 4.76
C LEU A 632 5.31 7.19 4.53
N THR A 633 4.30 6.74 3.78
CA THR A 633 4.05 5.31 3.51
C THR A 633 4.56 4.85 2.15
N LYS A 634 5.01 5.79 1.31
CA LYS A 634 5.40 5.53 -0.09
C LYS A 634 6.85 5.07 -0.20
N THR A 635 7.11 4.11 -1.08
CA THR A 635 8.46 3.67 -1.40
C THR A 635 9.24 4.76 -2.15
N GLU A 636 10.57 4.71 -2.09
CA GLU A 636 11.43 5.62 -2.83
C GLU A 636 11.12 5.64 -4.33
N GLN A 637 10.84 4.48 -4.93
CA GLN A 637 10.50 4.38 -6.35
C GLN A 637 9.19 5.11 -6.68
N GLN A 638 8.17 5.00 -5.82
CA GLN A 638 6.90 5.71 -5.99
C GLN A 638 7.07 7.22 -5.84
N ILE A 639 7.88 7.67 -4.88
CA ILE A 639 8.17 9.09 -4.67
C ILE A 639 8.89 9.68 -5.89
N ARG A 640 9.88 8.97 -6.43
CA ARG A 640 10.58 9.36 -7.67
C ARG A 640 9.63 9.48 -8.87
N ALA A 641 8.75 8.48 -9.06
CA ALA A 641 7.75 8.52 -10.12
C ALA A 641 6.80 9.73 -9.97
N MET A 642 6.43 10.07 -8.73
CA MET A 642 5.57 11.21 -8.43
C MET A 642 6.28 12.55 -8.70
N ILE A 643 7.56 12.67 -8.33
CA ILE A 643 8.40 13.84 -8.63
C ILE A 643 8.50 14.04 -10.15
N ASP A 644 8.88 12.99 -10.88
CA ASP A 644 9.03 13.07 -12.33
C ASP A 644 7.70 13.39 -13.03
N ALA A 645 6.58 12.85 -12.54
CA ALA A 645 5.25 13.16 -13.06
C ALA A 645 4.86 14.63 -12.80
N ASN A 646 5.12 15.15 -11.59
CA ASN A 646 4.82 16.52 -11.22
C ASN A 646 5.67 17.52 -12.03
N ILE A 647 6.98 17.30 -12.15
CA ILE A 647 7.88 18.15 -12.95
C ILE A 647 7.45 18.16 -14.42
N LYS A 648 7.19 16.98 -15.01
CA LYS A 648 6.72 16.88 -16.40
C LYS A 648 5.43 17.65 -16.64
N MET A 649 4.51 17.59 -15.67
CA MET A 649 3.21 18.24 -15.75
C MET A 649 3.33 19.77 -15.58
N GLN A 650 4.10 20.25 -14.60
CA GLN A 650 4.36 21.69 -14.42
C GLN A 650 5.09 22.30 -15.63
N HIS A 651 6.11 21.62 -16.17
CA HIS A 651 6.79 22.06 -17.40
C HIS A 651 5.84 22.09 -18.60
N ALA A 652 4.87 21.19 -18.65
CA ALA A 652 3.91 21.12 -19.74
C ALA A 652 2.96 22.32 -19.77
N TYR A 653 2.77 23.05 -18.67
CA TYR A 653 1.92 24.24 -18.67
C TYR A 653 2.47 25.36 -19.57
N GLN A 654 3.80 25.48 -19.67
CA GLN A 654 4.48 26.52 -20.47
C GLN A 654 3.86 27.91 -20.23
N PHE A 655 3.67 28.25 -18.95
CA PHE A 655 2.97 29.47 -18.54
C PHE A 655 3.71 30.74 -18.97
N ASP A 656 5.05 30.66 -19.06
CA ASP A 656 5.94 31.66 -19.65
C ASP A 656 5.61 31.99 -21.12
N ARG A 657 5.02 31.04 -21.85
CA ARG A 657 4.63 31.18 -23.27
C ARG A 657 3.16 31.51 -23.45
N PHE A 658 2.38 31.50 -22.38
CA PHE A 658 0.95 31.76 -22.44
C PHE A 658 0.64 33.26 -22.40
N SER A 659 -0.04 33.75 -23.43
CA SER A 659 -0.54 35.12 -23.50
C SER A 659 -2.07 35.13 -23.49
N VAL A 660 -2.64 35.90 -22.56
CA VAL A 660 -4.09 36.11 -22.48
C VAL A 660 -4.55 36.90 -23.72
N LYS A 661 -5.49 36.32 -24.47
CA LYS A 661 -6.14 36.95 -25.63
C LYS A 661 -7.56 37.38 -25.29
N PRO A 662 -8.09 38.46 -25.90
CA PRO A 662 -9.46 38.91 -25.64
C PRO A 662 -10.52 37.85 -25.97
N LEU A 663 -11.60 37.86 -25.19
CA LEU A 663 -12.82 37.09 -25.46
C LEU A 663 -13.61 37.71 -26.62
N SER A 664 -14.15 36.88 -27.52
CA SER A 664 -14.93 37.35 -28.67
C SER A 664 -16.22 38.07 -28.25
N ASN A 665 -16.82 37.69 -27.12
CA ASN A 665 -18.00 38.32 -26.54
C ASN A 665 -17.91 38.37 -25.01
N ALA A 666 -17.01 39.20 -24.50
CA ALA A 666 -16.73 39.32 -23.06
C ALA A 666 -17.95 39.78 -22.23
N ALA A 667 -18.87 40.55 -22.82
CA ALA A 667 -20.04 41.10 -22.12
C ALA A 667 -21.10 40.05 -21.78
N GLU A 668 -21.12 38.90 -22.46
CA GLU A 668 -22.04 37.80 -22.15
C GLU A 668 -21.62 36.97 -20.94
N ILE A 669 -20.37 37.10 -20.49
CA ILE A 669 -19.82 36.33 -19.37
C ILE A 669 -19.86 37.17 -18.10
N THR A 670 -20.51 36.64 -17.05
CA THR A 670 -20.37 37.18 -15.69
C THR A 670 -19.24 36.47 -14.97
N CYS A 671 -18.20 37.22 -14.58
CA CYS A 671 -17.06 36.65 -13.86
C CYS A 671 -17.19 36.93 -12.35
N TYR A 672 -17.09 35.89 -11.52
CA TYR A 672 -17.00 36.02 -10.07
C TYR A 672 -15.57 35.68 -9.64
N TYR A 673 -14.82 36.70 -9.25
CA TYR A 673 -13.41 36.55 -8.87
C TYR A 673 -13.28 36.62 -7.34
N PHE A 674 -12.84 35.51 -6.74
CA PHE A 674 -12.51 35.45 -5.32
C PHE A 674 -11.03 35.78 -5.14
N ARG A 675 -10.75 36.97 -4.59
CA ARG A 675 -9.39 37.48 -4.41
C ARG A 675 -8.91 37.20 -3.00
N ASN A 676 -7.70 36.63 -2.90
CA ASN A 676 -6.96 36.62 -1.65
C ASN A 676 -6.56 38.06 -1.30
N LYS A 677 -7.24 38.66 -0.32
CA LYS A 677 -7.03 40.06 0.09
C LYS A 677 -5.62 40.30 0.61
N ARG A 678 -4.98 39.29 1.22
CA ARG A 678 -3.61 39.40 1.74
C ARG A 678 -2.58 39.42 0.62
N GLY A 679 -2.92 38.89 -0.56
CA GLY A 679 -2.01 38.78 -1.70
C GLY A 679 -0.79 37.90 -1.42
N LEU A 680 -0.87 37.01 -0.44
CA LEU A 680 0.24 36.11 -0.07
C LEU A 680 0.08 34.77 -0.80
N ILE A 681 1.09 34.36 -1.57
CA ILE A 681 1.09 33.08 -2.28
C ILE A 681 1.44 31.94 -1.32
N PHE A 682 2.57 32.03 -0.63
CA PHE A 682 2.97 31.01 0.34
C PHE A 682 2.87 31.50 1.79
N GLY A 683 3.04 32.80 2.06
CA GLY A 683 2.99 33.35 3.42
C GLY A 683 3.97 32.63 4.36
N GLU A 684 3.54 32.31 5.58
CA GLU A 684 4.36 31.57 6.57
C GLU A 684 4.74 30.15 6.14
N LEU A 685 4.11 29.60 5.09
CA LEU A 685 4.42 28.27 4.57
C LEU A 685 5.54 28.25 3.52
N GLU A 686 6.07 29.41 3.10
CA GLU A 686 7.13 29.51 2.09
C GLU A 686 8.31 28.54 2.34
N PRO A 687 8.83 28.39 3.57
CA PRO A 687 9.96 27.51 3.83
C PRO A 687 9.68 26.01 3.65
N TYR A 688 8.41 25.62 3.51
CA TYR A 688 7.99 24.24 3.28
C TYR A 688 7.79 23.92 1.79
N PHE A 689 7.78 24.95 0.94
CA PHE A 689 7.53 24.80 -0.50
C PHE A 689 8.62 25.38 -1.40
N SER A 690 9.66 26.02 -0.82
CA SER A 690 10.89 26.41 -1.53
C SER A 690 12.16 26.04 -0.75
N ILE A 691 13.19 25.63 -1.48
CA ILE A 691 14.52 25.28 -0.93
C ILE A 691 15.48 26.48 -0.85
N HIS A 692 15.12 27.60 -1.46
CA HIS A 692 15.83 28.87 -1.36
C HIS A 692 14.87 29.93 -0.80
N GLU A 693 15.40 31.00 -0.19
CA GLU A 693 14.60 32.21 0.02
C GLU A 693 14.27 32.77 -1.36
N ASP A 694 13.08 32.44 -1.87
CA ASP A 694 12.63 32.97 -3.16
C ASP A 694 12.40 34.48 -3.00
N THR A 695 13.31 35.27 -3.57
CA THR A 695 13.20 36.73 -3.67
C THR A 695 12.22 37.17 -4.76
N THR A 696 11.45 36.24 -5.34
CA THR A 696 10.47 36.54 -6.37
C THR A 696 9.29 37.29 -5.74
N PRO A 697 8.97 38.52 -6.20
CA PRO A 697 7.93 39.36 -5.62
C PRO A 697 6.53 38.88 -6.05
N LEU A 698 6.21 37.62 -5.75
CA LEU A 698 4.90 37.01 -6.00
C LEU A 698 3.88 37.50 -4.97
N ASP A 699 4.33 37.73 -3.73
CA ASP A 699 3.53 38.29 -2.67
C ASP A 699 3.23 39.77 -2.95
N GLN A 700 1.97 40.16 -2.77
CA GLN A 700 1.42 41.49 -3.03
C GLN A 700 1.45 41.94 -4.50
N ALA A 701 1.76 41.04 -5.44
CA ALA A 701 1.60 41.32 -6.86
C ALA A 701 0.11 41.48 -7.21
N ALA A 702 -0.22 42.46 -8.06
CA ALA A 702 -1.59 42.69 -8.51
C ALA A 702 -2.00 41.74 -9.67
N TYR A 703 -1.84 40.44 -9.45
CA TYR A 703 -2.00 39.38 -10.46
C TYR A 703 -3.43 39.18 -10.97
N TRP A 704 -4.40 39.96 -10.47
CA TRP A 704 -5.80 39.95 -10.88
C TRP A 704 -6.16 41.08 -11.86
N GLU A 705 -5.32 42.12 -12.00
CA GLU A 705 -5.63 43.32 -12.82
C GLU A 705 -5.91 42.97 -14.28
N GLU A 706 -5.21 41.96 -14.80
CA GLU A 706 -5.47 41.46 -16.15
C GLU A 706 -6.92 40.99 -16.30
N TRP A 707 -7.46 40.27 -15.31
CA TRP A 707 -8.83 39.76 -15.37
C TRP A 707 -9.86 40.88 -15.29
N GLU A 708 -9.59 41.93 -14.52
CA GLU A 708 -10.44 43.13 -14.50
C GLU A 708 -10.47 43.82 -15.88
N ARG A 709 -9.36 43.78 -16.63
CA ARG A 709 -9.33 44.30 -17.99
C ARG A 709 -10.10 43.43 -18.99
N GLN A 710 -10.04 42.11 -18.84
CA GLN A 710 -10.66 41.18 -19.79
C GLN A 710 -12.16 40.97 -19.58
N PHE A 711 -12.68 41.15 -18.36
CA PHE A 711 -14.08 40.94 -18.02
C PHE A 711 -14.81 42.26 -17.70
N PRO A 712 -15.65 42.78 -18.62
CA PRO A 712 -16.48 43.95 -18.36
C PRO A 712 -17.45 43.75 -17.19
N ASN A 713 -17.94 42.51 -16.99
CA ASN A 713 -18.88 42.13 -15.95
C ASN A 713 -18.19 41.28 -14.87
N ILE A 714 -17.08 41.79 -14.30
CA ILE A 714 -16.38 41.15 -13.19
C ILE A 714 -16.95 41.59 -11.83
N HIS A 715 -17.13 40.63 -10.94
CA HIS A 715 -17.52 40.84 -9.56
C HIS A 715 -16.41 40.37 -8.64
N MET A 716 -15.61 41.32 -8.17
CA MET A 716 -14.58 41.08 -7.17
C MET A 716 -15.20 40.78 -5.81
N ILE A 717 -14.74 39.71 -5.17
CA ILE A 717 -15.14 39.24 -3.84
C ILE A 717 -13.86 38.98 -3.05
N ASP A 718 -13.58 39.80 -2.06
CA ASP A 718 -12.40 39.62 -1.20
C ASP A 718 -12.64 38.51 -0.19
N ILE A 719 -11.70 37.61 -0.04
CA ILE A 719 -11.62 36.62 1.04
C ILE A 719 -10.28 36.79 1.77
N ASP A 720 -10.19 36.33 3.02
CA ASP A 720 -9.02 36.54 3.87
C ASP A 720 -8.37 35.21 4.30
N PRO A 721 -7.88 34.38 3.35
CA PRO A 721 -7.09 33.22 3.69
C PRO A 721 -5.71 33.63 4.21
N SER A 722 -5.04 32.77 4.97
CA SER A 722 -3.65 33.02 5.40
C SER A 722 -2.68 33.10 4.22
N ASN A 723 -2.90 32.31 3.16
CA ASN A 723 -2.17 32.36 1.89
C ASN A 723 -2.95 31.64 0.77
N HIS A 724 -2.46 31.71 -0.47
CA HIS A 724 -3.06 31.08 -1.65
C HIS A 724 -3.30 29.58 -1.44
N MET A 725 -2.29 28.85 -0.94
CA MET A 725 -2.30 27.37 -0.85
C MET A 725 -3.41 26.80 0.02
N VAL A 726 -3.86 27.54 1.03
CA VAL A 726 -4.86 27.06 2.01
C VAL A 726 -6.27 27.63 1.77
N LEU A 727 -6.48 28.30 0.64
CA LEU A 727 -7.73 28.99 0.30
C LEU A 727 -8.98 28.09 0.33
N LEU A 728 -8.86 26.84 -0.11
CA LEU A 728 -9.94 25.85 -0.08
C LEU A 728 -9.95 24.96 1.17
N SER A 729 -9.02 25.17 2.11
CA SER A 729 -8.87 24.35 3.33
C SER A 729 -9.13 25.13 4.62
N GLU A 730 -9.02 26.45 4.61
CA GLU A 730 -9.33 27.30 5.77
C GLU A 730 -10.82 27.65 5.87
N PRO A 731 -11.49 27.38 7.01
CA PRO A 731 -12.93 27.60 7.19
C PRO A 731 -13.40 29.01 6.82
N GLN A 732 -12.65 30.04 7.24
CA GLN A 732 -12.96 31.44 6.98
C GLN A 732 -13.05 31.82 5.48
N SER A 733 -12.43 31.01 4.62
CA SER A 733 -12.35 31.21 3.17
C SER A 733 -13.25 30.23 2.41
N TYR A 734 -13.12 28.92 2.65
CA TYR A 734 -13.89 27.94 1.88
C TYR A 734 -15.39 28.03 2.17
N GLU A 735 -15.82 28.32 3.40
CA GLU A 735 -17.25 28.39 3.73
C GLU A 735 -17.97 29.46 2.89
N LYS A 736 -17.31 30.61 2.66
CA LYS A 736 -17.84 31.71 1.84
C LYS A 736 -17.89 31.32 0.37
N ILE A 737 -16.83 30.69 -0.15
CA ILE A 737 -16.79 30.21 -1.53
C ILE A 737 -17.91 29.20 -1.76
N TYR A 738 -18.10 28.29 -0.81
CA TYR A 738 -19.09 27.21 -0.88
C TYR A 738 -20.51 27.77 -0.80
N GLU A 739 -20.80 28.68 0.14
CA GLU A 739 -22.09 29.38 0.23
C GLU A 739 -22.45 30.07 -1.10
N PHE A 740 -21.49 30.79 -1.69
CA PHE A 740 -21.71 31.50 -2.94
C PHE A 740 -21.96 30.55 -4.12
N CYS A 741 -21.14 29.51 -4.27
CA CYS A 741 -21.28 28.57 -5.38
C CYS A 741 -22.53 27.71 -5.25
N ALA A 742 -22.90 27.30 -4.03
CA ALA A 742 -24.17 26.64 -3.75
C ALA A 742 -25.34 27.51 -4.22
N ARG A 743 -25.28 28.82 -3.93
CA ARG A 743 -26.30 29.76 -4.43
C ARG A 743 -26.28 29.89 -5.95
N LEU A 744 -25.10 30.06 -6.55
CA LEU A 744 -24.92 30.23 -7.99
C LEU A 744 -25.43 29.04 -8.79
N TYR A 745 -25.21 27.82 -8.29
CA TYR A 745 -25.59 26.59 -8.95
C TYR A 745 -26.95 26.04 -8.52
N SER A 746 -27.65 26.72 -7.61
CA SER A 746 -29.05 26.44 -7.28
C SER A 746 -30.02 26.89 -8.37
N LYS A 747 -31.28 26.47 -8.27
CA LYS A 747 -32.37 26.95 -9.15
C LYS A 747 -32.63 28.45 -9.05
N GLU A 748 -32.28 29.07 -7.92
CA GLU A 748 -32.56 30.48 -7.66
C GLU A 748 -31.49 31.42 -8.20
N GLY A 749 -30.26 30.90 -8.42
CA GLY A 749 -29.12 31.66 -8.93
C GLY A 749 -28.69 32.84 -8.04
N VAL A 750 -27.79 33.67 -8.57
CA VAL A 750 -27.30 34.88 -7.91
C VAL A 750 -28.12 36.08 -8.38
N SER A 751 -28.93 36.65 -7.47
CA SER A 751 -29.59 37.93 -7.69
C SER A 751 -28.68 39.09 -7.27
N GLU A 752 -28.91 40.29 -7.82
CA GLU A 752 -28.15 41.48 -7.45
C GLU A 752 -28.28 41.81 -5.95
N ALA A 753 -29.47 41.57 -5.37
CA ALA A 753 -29.71 41.72 -3.94
C ALA A 753 -28.89 40.74 -3.09
N PHE A 754 -28.81 39.46 -3.50
CA PHE A 754 -27.96 38.46 -2.83
C PHE A 754 -26.49 38.84 -2.94
N LEU A 755 -26.02 39.22 -4.13
CA LEU A 755 -24.62 39.55 -4.38
C LEU A 755 -24.16 40.74 -3.53
N ASN A 756 -24.98 41.79 -3.45
CA ASN A 756 -24.68 42.97 -2.63
C ASN A 756 -24.67 42.65 -1.13
N ASP A 757 -25.61 41.84 -0.65
CA ASP A 757 -25.61 41.37 0.73
C ASP A 757 -24.39 40.50 1.05
N PHE A 758 -24.09 39.54 0.18
CA PHE A 758 -22.97 38.62 0.33
C PHE A 758 -21.63 39.37 0.38
N LYS A 759 -21.39 40.31 -0.55
CA LYS A 759 -20.18 41.15 -0.54
C LYS A 759 -20.03 41.97 0.74
N ARG A 760 -21.14 42.52 1.25
CA ARG A 760 -21.15 43.28 2.51
C ARG A 760 -20.83 42.40 3.72
N ARG A 761 -21.45 41.21 3.83
CA ARG A 761 -21.17 40.25 4.92
C ARG A 761 -19.71 39.83 4.91
N THR A 762 -19.19 39.53 3.72
CA THR A 762 -17.81 39.12 3.54
C THR A 762 -16.82 40.24 3.88
N ALA A 763 -17.08 41.49 3.47
CA ALA A 763 -16.23 42.64 3.82
C ALA A 763 -16.21 42.93 5.34
N ASN A 764 -17.37 42.82 6.01
CA ASN A 764 -17.47 43.05 7.46
C ASN A 764 -16.73 41.97 8.26
N ALA A 765 -16.79 40.71 7.82
CA ALA A 765 -16.09 39.59 8.48
C ALA A 765 -14.56 39.66 8.38
N ILE A 766 -14.03 40.50 7.48
CA ILE A 766 -12.57 40.71 7.31
C ILE A 766 -12.11 41.96 8.08
N SER A 767 -13.05 42.78 8.57
CA SER A 767 -12.77 44.07 9.22
C SER A 767 -12.82 44.02 10.75
N GLY A 768 -13.21 42.88 11.33
CA GLY A 768 -13.23 42.61 12.77
C GLY A 768 -12.32 41.45 13.10
#